data_AF-A0A2E6H7T1-F1
#
_entry.id   AF-A0A2E6H7T1-F1
#
_cell.length_a   1.000
_cell.length_b   1.000
_cell.length_c   1.000
_cell.angle_alpha   90.00
_cell.angle_beta   90.00
_cell.angle_gamma   90.00
#
_symmetry.space_group_name_H-M   'P 1'
#
loop_
_entity.id
_entity.type
_entity.pdbx_description
1 polymer ?
#
loop_
_entity_poly.entity_id
_entity_poly.type
_entity_poly.pdbx_seq_one_letter_code
_entity_poly.pdbx_strand_id
1 'polypeptide(L)'
;MAYDCQSQFLKEAEELLATDHQNILSLQFKLTTLKLAKKAVSQNKTNLEALVRQYSRKLKNGDQRVLNGLEELYRRHGKTDDYKKIIESFGTASYWNKKSRFYNRDVSMFILAKRSLDPNEKDLDERDSAITWLAQKLSQETGNKNSSKFNLTNISSHVASIAGSIKGFPKKSLQKIELDIKDTLDKLSDSFDQLKDDLSQSFKLNCLDDAGKIKTCTSEELFSPWLGKAMLGLSEKIGDNKIYQFSLEGQIKNRFAGNVDFKIRTNLNEYIKRKAWMENFPDAPLPNISPYEGFESYQERVRWQKALNELSDEQKIKGFNVENGKDNYGILDKGKGVLTIYSSKGLTLASLLVKQKKRHYDEKHFSGSGIYKVTSFDGKLNIADQRNFPSSFGLEGKAVECSGEVCIDSDPQGLIDKYLLPNGALYILPYEEDNHFVIKNNKLNHTTKSLRGPFFDKNFSPKDREAFPIKIDIDDPRYQTKTAKKFMQALEDEKEKLMQLYKLDNDEYNDLARYAFGIMGNESEFGENWRYDVKEAIPFGIAIIKDTKKNVFGKTSKAFKEAKEKEGWFSAIGAGATTYFKELIKRDIRLLTGKISDKNNSRGPTQIKTVPKKIEKEYGINKDNISKPANAAVATMGFLAEAMVELKNRAKNNPDITKENRMDYLHYIYMGSTHEIKNRTATPDKNIYLRQLKEYLKGINIYQRVSF
;
A
#
# COMPACT_ATOMS: atom_id res chain seq x y z
N MET A 1 22.72 -0.05 13.20
CA MET A 1 22.07 -0.88 14.24
C MET A 1 22.15 -2.33 13.80
N ALA A 2 22.76 -3.23 14.58
CA ALA A 2 22.75 -4.65 14.27
C ALA A 2 21.30 -5.16 14.33
N TYR A 3 20.85 -5.88 13.29
CA TYR A 3 19.51 -6.46 13.26
C TYR A 3 19.44 -7.61 14.26
N ASP A 4 18.53 -7.53 15.23
CA ASP A 4 18.28 -8.61 16.19
C ASP A 4 17.36 -9.68 15.56
N CYS A 5 17.97 -10.56 14.77
CA CYS A 5 17.26 -11.67 14.13
C CYS A 5 16.61 -12.62 15.14
N GLN A 6 17.13 -12.70 16.36
CA GLN A 6 16.61 -13.57 17.41
C GLN A 6 15.27 -13.07 17.94
N SER A 7 15.17 -11.77 18.27
CA SER A 7 13.90 -11.19 18.71
C SER A 7 12.85 -11.22 17.60
N GLN A 8 13.26 -10.99 16.35
CA GLN A 8 12.36 -11.12 15.20
C GLN A 8 11.87 -12.56 15.03
N PHE A 9 12.76 -13.55 15.19
CA PHE A 9 12.39 -14.96 15.15
C PHE A 9 11.34 -15.31 16.18
N LEU A 10 11.60 -14.95 17.43
CA LEU A 10 10.68 -15.26 18.52
C LEU A 10 9.31 -14.65 18.28
N LYS A 11 9.26 -13.40 17.82
CA LYS A 11 8.01 -12.73 17.49
C LYS A 11 7.22 -13.45 16.38
N GLU A 12 7.87 -13.77 15.26
CA GLU A 12 7.22 -14.42 14.12
C GLU A 12 6.80 -15.87 14.47
N ALA A 13 7.64 -16.61 15.20
CA ALA A 13 7.34 -17.96 15.66
C ALA A 13 6.18 -17.96 16.67
N GLU A 14 6.12 -16.99 17.58
CA GLU A 14 4.98 -16.78 18.47
C GLU A 14 3.69 -16.53 17.68
N GLU A 15 3.74 -15.68 16.66
CA GLU A 15 2.59 -15.35 15.81
C GLU A 15 2.08 -16.56 15.03
N LEU A 16 2.98 -17.33 14.41
CA LEU A 16 2.61 -18.54 13.67
C LEU A 16 2.07 -19.63 14.59
N LEU A 17 2.71 -19.87 15.74
CA LEU A 17 2.22 -20.82 16.75
C LEU A 17 0.86 -20.43 17.30
N ALA A 18 0.59 -19.13 17.44
CA ALA A 18 -0.69 -18.66 17.92
C ALA A 18 -1.86 -19.00 16.99
N THR A 19 -1.61 -19.30 15.72
CA THR A 19 -2.65 -19.76 14.78
C THR A 19 -2.88 -21.27 14.84
N ASP A 20 -1.90 -22.00 15.41
CA ASP A 20 -1.76 -23.46 15.44
C ASP A 20 -2.17 -24.15 14.13
N HIS A 21 -1.97 -23.52 12.97
CA HIS A 21 -2.47 -24.04 11.70
C HIS A 21 -1.79 -25.36 11.29
N GLN A 22 -0.58 -25.60 11.80
CA GLN A 22 0.14 -26.88 11.69
C GLN A 22 -0.07 -27.82 12.88
N ASN A 23 -0.99 -27.51 13.81
CA ASN A 23 -1.36 -28.35 14.95
C ASN A 23 -0.16 -28.71 15.87
N ILE A 24 0.87 -27.86 15.90
CA ILE A 24 2.13 -28.05 16.62
C ILE A 24 1.91 -28.07 18.12
N LEU A 25 1.12 -27.12 18.65
CA LEU A 25 0.85 -27.03 20.09
C LEU A 25 0.16 -28.31 20.59
N SER A 26 -0.79 -28.78 19.79
CA SER A 26 -1.60 -29.96 20.05
C SER A 26 -0.77 -31.25 20.03
N LEU A 27 0.08 -31.41 19.02
CA LEU A 27 1.02 -32.53 18.91
C LEU A 27 2.05 -32.51 20.05
N GLN A 28 2.61 -31.34 20.37
CA GLN A 28 3.57 -31.19 21.45
C GLN A 28 2.95 -31.55 22.81
N PHE A 29 1.72 -31.11 23.09
CA PHE A 29 1.02 -31.45 24.34
C PHE A 29 0.75 -32.95 24.46
N LYS A 30 0.34 -33.59 23.35
CA LYS A 30 0.12 -35.03 23.27
C LYS A 30 1.42 -35.80 23.50
N LEU A 31 2.52 -35.36 22.89
CA LEU A 31 3.85 -35.95 23.05
C LEU A 31 4.28 -35.88 24.53
N THR A 32 4.18 -34.71 25.15
CA THR A 32 4.49 -34.53 26.58
C THR A 32 3.65 -35.44 27.46
N THR A 33 2.35 -35.57 27.16
CA THR A 33 1.44 -36.47 27.88
C THR A 33 1.87 -37.93 27.76
N LEU A 34 2.23 -38.39 26.56
CA LEU A 34 2.68 -39.76 26.30
C LEU A 34 4.00 -40.07 27.00
N LYS A 35 4.97 -39.14 26.97
CA LYS A 35 6.26 -39.25 27.68
C LYS A 35 6.04 -39.43 29.18
N LEU A 36 5.17 -38.62 29.80
CA LEU A 36 4.83 -38.73 31.21
C LEU A 36 4.08 -40.03 31.53
N ALA A 37 3.18 -40.47 30.65
CA ALA A 37 2.48 -41.75 30.80
C ALA A 37 3.43 -42.95 30.68
N LYS A 38 4.40 -42.93 29.76
CA LYS A 38 5.47 -43.93 29.65
C LYS A 38 6.22 -44.07 30.97
N LYS A 39 6.62 -42.94 31.57
CA LYS A 39 7.32 -42.93 32.86
C LYS A 39 6.44 -43.46 34.01
N ALA A 40 5.15 -43.11 34.04
CA ALA A 40 4.23 -43.63 35.05
C ALA A 40 4.03 -45.15 34.90
N VAL A 41 3.71 -45.63 33.69
CA VAL A 41 3.40 -47.04 33.41
C VAL A 41 4.63 -47.94 33.60
N SER A 42 5.83 -47.51 33.17
CA SER A 42 7.08 -48.26 33.36
C SER A 42 7.44 -48.45 34.85
N GLN A 43 6.97 -47.56 35.73
CA GLN A 43 7.14 -47.67 37.18
C GLN A 43 5.91 -48.26 37.89
N ASN A 44 5.02 -48.91 37.13
CA ASN A 44 3.76 -49.48 37.58
C ASN A 44 2.89 -48.49 38.38
N LYS A 45 2.91 -47.21 37.99
CA LYS A 45 2.05 -46.16 38.55
C LYS A 45 0.79 -46.03 37.71
N THR A 46 -0.31 -45.72 38.39
CA THR A 46 -1.62 -45.58 37.76
C THR A 46 -1.93 -44.14 37.35
N ASN A 47 -1.17 -43.14 37.83
CA ASN A 47 -1.33 -41.72 37.48
C ASN A 47 -0.02 -40.95 37.71
N LEU A 48 -0.01 -39.69 37.27
CA LEU A 48 1.14 -38.80 37.37
C LEU A 48 1.50 -38.47 38.83
N GLU A 49 0.50 -38.26 39.68
CA GLU A 49 0.71 -37.94 41.10
C GLU A 49 1.47 -39.05 41.85
N ALA A 50 1.19 -40.32 41.55
CA ALA A 50 1.91 -41.45 42.13
C ALA A 50 3.39 -41.51 41.69
N LEU A 51 3.69 -41.09 40.44
CA LEU A 51 5.05 -40.93 39.94
C LEU A 51 5.76 -39.77 40.67
N VAL A 52 5.10 -38.62 40.76
CA VAL A 52 5.64 -37.40 41.39
C VAL A 52 5.92 -37.61 42.88
N ARG A 53 5.05 -38.31 43.63
CA ARG A 53 5.30 -38.62 45.05
C ARG A 53 6.56 -39.45 45.29
N GLN A 54 6.90 -40.35 44.38
CA GLN A 54 8.14 -41.12 44.48
C GLN A 54 9.35 -40.21 44.25
N TYR A 55 9.21 -39.28 43.31
CA TYR A 55 10.24 -38.30 43.00
C TYR A 55 10.45 -37.27 44.12
N SER A 56 9.37 -36.83 44.78
CA SER A 56 9.41 -35.87 45.88
C SER A 56 10.27 -36.34 47.05
N ARG A 57 10.28 -37.65 47.33
CA ARG A 57 11.16 -38.26 48.33
C ARG A 57 12.65 -38.14 47.96
N LYS A 58 12.97 -38.20 46.66
CA LYS A 58 14.35 -37.97 46.17
C LYS A 58 14.74 -36.50 46.25
N LEU A 59 13.79 -35.61 45.95
CA LEU A 59 13.93 -34.15 46.02
C LEU A 59 14.21 -33.65 47.44
N LYS A 60 13.48 -34.17 48.44
CA LYS A 60 13.69 -33.84 49.87
C LYS A 60 15.09 -34.20 50.37
N ASN A 61 15.76 -35.13 49.69
CA ASN A 61 17.11 -35.59 50.02
C ASN A 61 18.16 -35.09 49.01
N GLY A 62 17.80 -34.13 48.13
CA GLY A 62 18.64 -33.67 47.02
C GLY A 62 19.59 -32.52 47.36
N ASP A 63 20.58 -32.27 46.50
CA ASP A 63 21.58 -31.19 46.63
C ASP A 63 20.90 -29.80 46.60
N GLN A 64 21.20 -28.97 47.61
CA GLN A 64 20.68 -27.61 47.76
C GLN A 64 20.96 -26.72 46.54
N ARG A 65 22.04 -26.98 45.79
CA ARG A 65 22.34 -26.26 44.54
C ARG A 65 21.26 -26.46 43.48
N VAL A 66 20.63 -27.63 43.44
CA VAL A 66 19.57 -27.91 42.47
C VAL A 66 18.24 -27.30 42.90
N LEU A 67 17.97 -27.24 44.21
CA LEU A 67 16.83 -26.49 44.75
C LEU A 67 16.95 -25.00 44.41
N ASN A 68 18.14 -24.41 44.56
CA ASN A 68 18.41 -23.02 44.19
C ASN A 68 18.30 -22.80 42.67
N GLY A 69 18.78 -23.75 41.85
CA GLY A 69 18.62 -23.69 40.40
C GLY A 69 17.16 -23.73 39.94
N LEU A 70 16.32 -24.49 40.64
CA LEU A 70 14.87 -24.53 40.40
C LEU A 70 14.16 -23.24 40.82
N GLU A 71 14.58 -22.63 41.93
CA GLU A 71 14.07 -21.33 42.35
C GLU A 71 14.37 -20.25 41.31
N GLU A 72 15.60 -20.22 40.78
CA GLU A 72 16.04 -19.22 39.80
C GLU A 72 15.39 -19.42 38.43
N LEU A 73 15.19 -20.66 38.01
CA LEU A 73 14.45 -20.98 36.79
C LEU A 73 12.98 -20.55 36.92
N TYR A 74 12.37 -20.74 38.09
CA TYR A 74 10.98 -20.34 38.32
C TYR A 74 10.80 -18.84 38.50
N ARG A 75 11.79 -18.13 39.06
CA ARG A 75 11.80 -16.65 39.09
C ARG A 75 11.71 -16.05 37.69
N ARG A 76 12.27 -16.71 36.67
CA ARG A 76 12.23 -16.23 35.28
C ARG A 76 10.87 -16.41 34.60
N HIS A 77 10.08 -17.41 35.00
CA HIS A 77 8.88 -17.82 34.25
C HIS A 77 7.59 -17.94 35.09
N GLY A 78 7.67 -17.78 36.41
CA GLY A 78 6.57 -17.99 37.36
C GLY A 78 6.59 -17.00 38.54
N LYS A 79 5.67 -17.17 39.50
CA LYS A 79 5.59 -16.32 40.70
C LYS A 79 6.50 -16.88 41.80
N THR A 80 7.38 -16.07 42.37
CA THR A 80 8.37 -16.48 43.37
C THR A 80 7.78 -17.27 44.56
N ASP A 81 6.55 -16.94 44.97
CA ASP A 81 5.87 -17.59 46.10
C ASP A 81 5.30 -18.99 45.80
N ASP A 82 5.24 -19.40 44.52
CA ASP A 82 4.63 -20.66 44.12
C ASP A 82 5.63 -21.84 44.17
N TYR A 83 6.96 -21.60 44.15
CA TYR A 83 7.98 -22.65 44.20
C TYR A 83 7.88 -23.54 45.45
N LYS A 84 7.78 -22.92 46.64
CA LYS A 84 7.66 -23.65 47.92
C LYS A 84 6.38 -24.48 47.97
N LYS A 85 5.25 -23.90 47.53
CA LYS A 85 3.95 -24.58 47.45
C LYS A 85 3.98 -25.78 46.51
N ILE A 86 4.77 -25.71 45.44
CA ILE A 86 4.89 -26.79 44.46
C ILE A 86 5.76 -27.93 44.99
N ILE A 87 6.85 -27.64 45.72
CA ILE A 87 7.61 -28.70 46.40
C ILE A 87 6.75 -29.42 47.44
N GLU A 88 5.95 -28.68 48.20
CA GLU A 88 4.99 -29.25 49.14
C GLU A 88 3.91 -30.09 48.43
N SER A 89 3.45 -29.64 47.26
CA SER A 89 2.47 -30.37 46.46
C SER A 89 3.04 -31.69 45.95
N PHE A 90 4.33 -31.79 45.64
CA PHE A 90 4.92 -33.06 45.17
C PHE A 90 4.83 -34.18 46.21
N GLY A 91 4.84 -33.85 47.51
CA GLY A 91 4.70 -34.81 48.60
C GLY A 91 3.25 -35.23 48.87
N THR A 92 2.30 -34.35 48.58
CA THR A 92 0.89 -34.47 49.00
C THR A 92 -0.08 -34.66 47.83
N ALA A 93 0.41 -34.55 46.58
CA ALA A 93 -0.41 -34.54 45.37
C ALA A 93 -1.24 -35.81 45.24
N SER A 94 -2.53 -35.69 44.95
CA SER A 94 -3.44 -36.82 44.77
C SER A 94 -4.43 -36.50 43.66
N TYR A 95 -4.49 -37.38 42.66
CA TYR A 95 -5.44 -37.26 41.56
C TYR A 95 -6.89 -37.17 42.04
N TRP A 96 -7.22 -37.97 43.06
CA TRP A 96 -8.59 -38.12 43.58
C TRP A 96 -9.01 -37.01 44.53
N ASN A 97 -8.05 -36.32 45.17
CA ASN A 97 -8.35 -35.21 46.08
C ASN A 97 -8.17 -33.88 45.35
N LYS A 98 -9.29 -33.21 45.07
CA LYS A 98 -9.35 -31.93 44.36
C LYS A 98 -8.44 -30.85 44.95
N LYS A 99 -8.29 -30.79 46.28
CA LYS A 99 -7.47 -29.77 46.96
C LYS A 99 -5.97 -29.98 46.76
N SER A 100 -5.57 -31.21 46.48
CA SER A 100 -4.18 -31.62 46.27
C SER A 100 -3.95 -32.15 44.86
N ARG A 101 -4.81 -31.79 43.89
CA ARG A 101 -4.67 -32.30 42.54
C ARG A 101 -3.48 -31.64 41.84
N PHE A 102 -2.79 -32.41 41.01
CA PHE A 102 -1.65 -31.91 40.25
C PHE A 102 -2.14 -31.29 38.94
N TYR A 103 -1.92 -29.98 38.81
CA TYR A 103 -2.35 -29.20 37.66
C TYR A 103 -1.19 -28.97 36.69
N ASN A 104 -1.51 -28.52 35.48
CA ASN A 104 -0.52 -28.25 34.43
C ASN A 104 0.64 -27.37 34.88
N ARG A 105 0.36 -26.37 35.73
CA ARG A 105 1.40 -25.56 36.37
C ARG A 105 2.42 -26.40 37.16
N ASP A 106 1.92 -27.33 37.95
CA ASP A 106 2.73 -28.19 38.80
C ASP A 106 3.48 -29.23 37.96
N VAL A 107 2.87 -29.70 36.87
CA VAL A 107 3.50 -30.59 35.88
C VAL A 107 4.66 -29.91 35.15
N SER A 108 4.45 -28.69 34.67
CA SER A 108 5.48 -27.86 34.03
C SER A 108 6.72 -27.74 34.93
N MET A 109 6.49 -27.53 36.22
CA MET A 109 7.54 -27.48 37.23
C MET A 109 8.20 -28.83 37.51
N PHE A 110 7.42 -29.90 37.59
CA PHE A 110 7.98 -31.23 37.76
C PHE A 110 8.91 -31.61 36.61
N ILE A 111 8.55 -31.27 35.36
CA ILE A 111 9.39 -31.51 34.18
C ILE A 111 10.74 -30.82 34.32
N LEU A 112 10.73 -29.53 34.66
CA LEU A 112 11.94 -28.73 34.85
C LEU A 112 12.80 -29.29 36.00
N ALA A 113 12.17 -29.58 37.15
CA ALA A 113 12.84 -30.20 38.29
C ALA A 113 13.49 -31.52 37.92
N LYS A 114 12.76 -32.38 37.21
CA LYS A 114 13.24 -33.68 36.78
C LYS A 114 14.49 -33.58 35.91
N ARG A 115 14.46 -32.67 34.92
CA ARG A 115 15.59 -32.44 34.01
C ARG A 115 16.81 -31.84 34.73
N SER A 116 16.61 -30.89 35.65
CA SER A 116 17.72 -30.26 36.38
C SER A 116 18.40 -31.21 37.38
N LEU A 117 17.65 -32.16 37.95
CA LEU A 117 18.13 -33.07 39.01
C LEU A 117 18.63 -34.42 38.49
N ASP A 118 18.25 -34.80 37.27
CA ASP A 118 18.64 -36.07 36.67
C ASP A 118 19.35 -35.79 35.35
N PRO A 119 20.70 -35.77 35.33
CA PRO A 119 21.48 -35.56 34.12
C PRO A 119 21.19 -36.59 33.02
N ASN A 120 20.59 -37.73 33.37
CA ASN A 120 20.20 -38.78 32.44
C ASN A 120 18.76 -38.63 31.94
N GLU A 121 18.02 -37.60 32.37
CA GLU A 121 16.69 -37.32 31.83
C GLU A 121 16.81 -36.79 30.40
N LYS A 122 16.53 -37.67 29.43
CA LYS A 122 16.55 -37.38 28.00
C LYS A 122 15.16 -37.34 27.36
N ASP A 123 14.13 -37.83 28.06
CA ASP A 123 12.79 -37.92 27.47
C ASP A 123 12.06 -36.58 27.56
N LEU A 124 12.29 -35.81 28.63
CA LEU A 124 11.58 -34.56 28.90
C LEU A 124 12.49 -33.33 28.72
N ASP A 125 11.99 -32.31 28.02
CA ASP A 125 12.73 -31.09 27.69
C ASP A 125 12.00 -29.79 28.10
N GLU A 126 12.56 -28.64 27.73
CA GLU A 126 11.96 -27.32 27.97
C GLU A 126 10.65 -27.10 27.20
N ARG A 127 10.48 -27.71 26.01
CA ARG A 127 9.23 -27.61 25.23
C ARG A 127 8.10 -28.32 25.96
N ASP A 128 8.39 -29.47 26.57
CA ASP A 128 7.44 -30.20 27.41
C ASP A 128 6.96 -29.35 28.61
N SER A 129 7.86 -28.55 29.19
CA SER A 129 7.51 -27.60 30.25
C SER A 129 6.74 -26.38 29.72
N ALA A 130 7.13 -25.85 28.58
CA ALA A 130 6.48 -24.69 27.96
C ALA A 130 5.04 -25.01 27.54
N ILE A 131 4.80 -26.15 26.89
CA ILE A 131 3.46 -26.54 26.46
C ILE A 131 2.52 -26.85 27.63
N THR A 132 3.05 -27.39 28.73
CA THR A 132 2.26 -27.60 29.95
C THR A 132 1.88 -26.27 30.59
N TRP A 133 2.80 -25.31 30.61
CA TRP A 133 2.51 -23.96 31.08
C TRP A 133 1.49 -23.24 30.17
N LEU A 134 1.64 -23.34 28.85
CA LEU A 134 0.67 -22.83 27.89
C LEU A 134 -0.73 -23.43 28.13
N ALA A 135 -0.80 -24.75 28.28
CA ALA A 135 -2.05 -25.44 28.59
C ALA A 135 -2.66 -24.97 29.91
N GLN A 136 -1.84 -24.65 30.93
CA GLN A 136 -2.32 -24.08 32.19
C GLN A 136 -2.99 -22.71 32.00
N LYS A 137 -2.39 -21.83 31.18
CA LYS A 137 -2.95 -20.51 30.87
C LYS A 137 -4.27 -20.65 30.14
N LEU A 138 -4.33 -21.53 29.14
CA LEU A 138 -5.57 -21.85 28.43
C LEU A 138 -6.66 -22.46 29.34
N SER A 139 -6.27 -23.32 30.30
CA SER A 139 -7.20 -23.84 31.29
C SER A 139 -7.82 -22.73 32.16
N GLN A 140 -7.08 -21.66 32.45
CA GLN A 140 -7.57 -20.54 33.27
C GLN A 140 -8.60 -19.69 32.51
N GLU A 141 -8.39 -19.47 31.21
CA GLU A 141 -9.31 -18.73 30.34
C GLU A 141 -10.63 -19.49 30.07
N THR A 142 -10.59 -20.83 30.10
CA THR A 142 -11.75 -21.67 29.70
C THR A 142 -12.76 -21.97 30.80
N GLY A 143 -12.41 -21.63 32.05
CA GLY A 143 -13.31 -21.74 33.19
C GLY A 143 -12.60 -22.17 34.48
N ASN A 144 -13.38 -22.28 35.55
CA ASN A 144 -12.85 -22.57 36.87
C ASN A 144 -12.15 -23.95 36.92
N LYS A 145 -11.20 -24.11 37.86
CA LYS A 145 -10.39 -25.33 38.13
C LYS A 145 -11.18 -26.64 38.30
N ASN A 146 -12.50 -26.55 38.44
CA ASN A 146 -13.43 -27.65 38.64
C ASN A 146 -14.28 -27.98 37.40
N SER A 147 -14.13 -27.23 36.31
CA SER A 147 -14.93 -27.44 35.09
C SER A 147 -14.44 -28.67 34.31
N SER A 148 -15.36 -29.31 33.59
CA SER A 148 -15.01 -30.37 32.64
C SER A 148 -14.03 -29.88 31.56
N LYS A 149 -14.12 -28.60 31.18
CA LYS A 149 -13.19 -27.93 30.25
C LYS A 149 -11.76 -27.87 30.79
N PHE A 150 -11.59 -27.55 32.08
CA PHE A 150 -10.29 -27.54 32.73
C PHE A 150 -9.63 -28.94 32.72
N ASN A 151 -10.42 -30.00 32.88
CA ASN A 151 -9.89 -31.37 32.81
C ASN A 151 -9.44 -31.80 31.42
N LEU A 152 -10.01 -31.22 30.35
CA LEU A 152 -9.63 -31.51 28.97
C LEU A 152 -8.22 -31.01 28.65
N THR A 153 -7.79 -29.92 29.28
CA THR A 153 -6.45 -29.36 29.08
C THR A 153 -5.47 -29.79 30.16
N ASN A 154 -5.92 -30.41 31.27
CA ASN A 154 -5.02 -30.87 32.34
C ASN A 154 -4.32 -32.21 32.03
N ILE A 155 -2.99 -32.19 31.84
CA ILE A 155 -2.15 -33.36 31.53
C ILE A 155 -2.34 -34.50 32.52
N SER A 156 -2.46 -34.21 33.82
CA SER A 156 -2.64 -35.25 34.84
C SER A 156 -3.85 -36.15 34.52
N SER A 157 -4.94 -35.57 33.99
CA SER A 157 -6.13 -36.33 33.57
C SER A 157 -5.84 -37.27 32.39
N HIS A 158 -5.05 -36.82 31.41
CA HIS A 158 -4.71 -37.63 30.26
C HIS A 158 -3.73 -38.75 30.62
N VAL A 159 -2.75 -38.47 31.48
CA VAL A 159 -1.84 -39.51 32.01
C VAL A 159 -2.63 -40.56 32.79
N ALA A 160 -3.57 -40.14 33.65
CA ALA A 160 -4.44 -41.06 34.38
C ALA A 160 -5.33 -41.90 33.44
N SER A 161 -5.82 -41.33 32.35
CA SER A 161 -6.55 -42.06 31.29
C SER A 161 -5.69 -43.15 30.65
N ILE A 162 -4.51 -42.78 30.15
CA ILE A 162 -3.59 -43.71 29.46
C ILE A 162 -3.09 -44.82 30.41
N ALA A 163 -2.85 -44.49 31.67
CA ALA A 163 -2.40 -45.45 32.69
C ALA A 163 -3.54 -46.30 33.26
N GLY A 164 -4.79 -46.08 32.85
CA GLY A 164 -5.96 -46.88 33.23
C GLY A 164 -6.55 -46.56 34.61
N SER A 165 -6.28 -45.38 35.18
CA SER A 165 -6.92 -44.93 36.43
C SER A 165 -8.36 -44.47 36.25
N ILE A 166 -8.76 -44.07 35.03
CA ILE A 166 -10.09 -43.52 34.77
C ILE A 166 -11.01 -44.63 34.28
N LYS A 167 -12.16 -44.81 34.96
CA LYS A 167 -13.18 -45.79 34.55
C LYS A 167 -13.59 -45.58 33.09
N GLY A 168 -13.55 -46.65 32.30
CA GLY A 168 -13.87 -46.64 30.87
C GLY A 168 -12.67 -46.45 29.94
N PHE A 169 -11.46 -46.26 30.48
CA PHE A 169 -10.22 -46.13 29.70
C PHE A 169 -9.26 -47.26 30.08
N PRO A 170 -9.06 -48.28 29.24
CA PRO A 170 -8.13 -49.36 29.55
C PRO A 170 -6.69 -48.85 29.56
N LYS A 171 -5.87 -49.38 30.48
CA LYS A 171 -4.44 -49.10 30.56
C LYS A 171 -3.77 -49.47 29.23
N LYS A 172 -3.08 -48.51 28.59
CA LYS A 172 -2.25 -48.80 27.40
C LYS A 172 -1.00 -49.57 27.80
N SER A 173 -0.58 -50.53 26.97
CA SER A 173 0.69 -51.23 27.14
C SER A 173 1.87 -50.28 26.89
N LEU A 174 3.03 -50.59 27.48
CA LEU A 174 4.24 -49.79 27.29
C LEU A 174 4.63 -49.69 25.81
N GLN A 175 4.60 -50.82 25.09
CA GLN A 175 4.86 -50.89 23.65
C GLN A 175 3.91 -49.98 22.86
N LYS A 176 2.61 -49.96 23.19
CA LYS A 176 1.65 -49.08 22.51
C LYS A 176 1.94 -47.60 22.78
N ILE A 177 2.33 -47.25 24.01
CA ILE A 177 2.73 -45.87 24.34
C ILE A 177 3.97 -45.47 23.54
N GLU A 178 4.97 -46.35 23.41
CA GLU A 178 6.18 -46.08 22.62
C GLU A 178 5.89 -45.89 21.13
N LEU A 179 4.98 -46.70 20.56
CA LEU A 179 4.51 -46.52 19.19
C LEU A 179 3.77 -45.18 19.01
N ASP A 180 2.92 -44.80 19.96
CA ASP A 180 2.20 -43.52 19.93
C ASP A 180 3.17 -42.33 20.07
N ILE A 181 4.25 -42.47 20.85
CA ILE A 181 5.32 -41.45 20.96
C ILE A 181 6.01 -41.27 19.61
N LYS A 182 6.40 -42.37 18.95
CA LYS A 182 7.05 -42.33 17.64
C LYS A 182 6.16 -41.66 16.59
N ASP A 183 4.91 -42.11 16.46
CA ASP A 183 3.94 -41.51 15.53
C ASP A 183 3.71 -40.01 15.79
N THR A 184 3.71 -39.59 17.05
CA THR A 184 3.55 -38.17 17.39
C THR A 184 4.81 -37.36 17.08
N LEU A 185 6.01 -37.93 17.28
CA LEU A 185 7.28 -37.30 16.92
C LEU A 185 7.39 -37.10 15.41
N ASP A 186 7.05 -38.11 14.61
CA ASP A 186 7.11 -38.03 13.14
C ASP A 186 6.21 -36.89 12.63
N LYS A 187 4.96 -36.82 13.10
CA LYS A 187 4.03 -35.72 12.75
C LYS A 187 4.50 -34.35 13.20
N LEU A 188 5.09 -34.28 14.39
CA LEU A 188 5.61 -33.03 14.93
C LEU A 188 6.81 -32.55 14.12
N SER A 189 7.67 -33.46 13.65
CA SER A 189 8.77 -33.15 12.74
C SER A 189 8.26 -32.55 11.43
N ASP A 190 7.28 -33.19 10.79
CA ASP A 190 6.67 -32.68 9.54
C ASP A 190 6.08 -31.27 9.73
N SER A 191 5.39 -31.06 10.85
CA SER A 191 4.79 -29.76 11.20
C SER A 191 5.87 -28.69 11.46
N PHE A 192 7.02 -29.08 12.01
CA PHE A 192 8.14 -28.17 12.22
C PHE A 192 8.83 -27.76 10.92
N ASP A 193 8.96 -28.67 9.97
CA ASP A 193 9.56 -28.33 8.69
C ASP A 193 8.68 -27.32 7.93
N GLN A 194 7.36 -27.49 7.98
CA GLN A 194 6.43 -26.49 7.44
C GLN A 194 6.51 -25.15 8.16
N LEU A 195 6.61 -25.14 9.50
CA LEU A 195 6.80 -23.90 10.26
C LEU A 195 8.11 -23.18 9.88
N LYS A 196 9.19 -23.93 9.61
CA LYS A 196 10.46 -23.34 9.13
C LYS A 196 10.29 -22.70 7.75
N ASP A 197 9.55 -23.33 6.86
CA ASP A 197 9.27 -22.80 5.52
C ASP A 197 8.44 -21.51 5.61
N ASP A 198 7.40 -21.49 6.43
CA ASP A 198 6.56 -20.31 6.66
C ASP A 198 7.35 -19.15 7.28
N LEU A 199 8.21 -19.44 8.25
CA LEU A 199 9.12 -18.45 8.83
C LEU A 199 10.08 -17.92 7.77
N SER A 200 10.65 -18.78 6.92
CA SER A 200 11.60 -18.35 5.90
C SER A 200 10.98 -17.37 4.90
N GLN A 201 9.69 -17.50 4.61
CA GLN A 201 8.93 -16.55 3.78
C GLN A 201 8.63 -15.23 4.49
N SER A 202 8.51 -15.22 5.83
CA SER A 202 8.18 -14.01 6.59
C SER A 202 9.39 -13.12 6.92
N PHE A 203 10.60 -13.66 6.82
CA PHE A 203 11.84 -12.99 7.22
C PHE A 203 12.42 -12.03 6.18
N LYS A 204 13.07 -10.96 6.68
CA LYS A 204 13.90 -10.07 5.85
C LYS A 204 15.19 -10.78 5.44
N LEU A 205 15.66 -10.54 4.21
CA LEU A 205 16.88 -11.14 3.62
C LEU A 205 18.10 -11.15 4.56
N ASN A 206 18.25 -10.15 5.43
CA ASN A 206 19.41 -9.98 6.30
C ASN A 206 19.52 -11.01 7.44
N CYS A 207 18.46 -11.77 7.73
CA CYS A 207 18.47 -12.84 8.74
C CYS A 207 18.61 -14.25 8.14
N LEU A 208 18.69 -14.33 6.82
CA LEU A 208 18.98 -15.55 6.09
C LEU A 208 20.51 -15.68 5.93
N ASP A 209 20.99 -16.91 5.94
CA ASP A 209 22.33 -17.24 5.48
C ASP A 209 22.39 -17.22 3.95
N ASP A 210 23.59 -17.44 3.39
CA ASP A 210 23.81 -17.42 1.95
C ASP A 210 23.04 -18.52 1.21
N ALA A 211 22.51 -19.52 1.92
CA ALA A 211 21.65 -20.58 1.39
C ALA A 211 20.15 -20.26 1.55
N GLY A 212 19.80 -19.05 1.99
CA GLY A 212 18.42 -18.63 2.20
C GLY A 212 17.77 -19.24 3.45
N LYS A 213 18.55 -19.85 4.35
CA LYS A 213 18.04 -20.44 5.60
C LYS A 213 18.19 -19.46 6.75
N ILE A 214 17.26 -19.46 7.68
CA ILE A 214 17.34 -18.60 8.87
C ILE A 214 18.59 -19.00 9.66
N LYS A 215 19.51 -18.04 9.90
CA LYS A 215 20.81 -18.29 10.58
C LYS A 215 20.68 -18.98 11.95
N THR A 216 19.54 -18.82 12.62
CA THR A 216 19.23 -19.42 13.93
C THR A 216 18.59 -20.82 13.85
N CYS A 217 18.30 -21.33 12.65
CA CYS A 217 17.54 -22.57 12.41
C CYS A 217 18.35 -23.68 11.73
N THR A 218 19.68 -23.67 11.86
CA THR A 218 20.56 -24.58 11.13
C THR A 218 20.47 -26.05 11.58
N SER A 219 19.91 -26.33 12.77
CA SER A 219 19.62 -27.69 13.23
C SER A 219 18.39 -27.76 14.14
N GLU A 220 17.79 -28.95 14.28
CA GLU A 220 16.67 -29.20 15.20
C GLU A 220 17.05 -28.93 16.66
N GLU A 221 18.29 -29.26 17.05
CA GLU A 221 18.84 -28.98 18.39
C GLU A 221 18.88 -27.47 18.69
N LEU A 222 19.17 -26.64 17.69
CA LEU A 222 19.20 -25.19 17.84
C LEU A 222 17.79 -24.57 17.78
N PHE A 223 16.87 -25.17 17.02
CA PHE A 223 15.49 -24.69 16.87
C PHE A 223 14.64 -24.94 18.12
N SER A 224 14.84 -26.09 18.77
CA SER A 224 14.02 -26.56 19.91
C SER A 224 13.95 -25.57 21.09
N PRO A 225 15.07 -24.97 21.57
CA PRO A 225 15.02 -23.93 22.61
C PRO A 225 14.23 -22.68 22.21
N TRP A 226 14.31 -22.26 20.94
CA TRP A 226 13.59 -21.08 20.46
C TRP A 226 12.09 -21.31 20.42
N LEU A 227 11.67 -22.51 20.02
CA LEU A 227 10.26 -22.88 20.04
C LEU A 227 9.70 -22.92 21.47
N GLY A 228 10.45 -23.46 22.43
CA GLY A 228 10.08 -23.43 23.84
C GLY A 228 9.90 -21.99 24.34
N LYS A 229 10.82 -21.09 23.98
CA LYS A 229 10.71 -19.65 24.27
C LYS A 229 9.49 -19.02 23.60
N ALA A 230 9.21 -19.33 22.34
CA ALA A 230 8.04 -18.83 21.63
C ALA A 230 6.73 -19.31 22.25
N MET A 231 6.64 -20.58 22.67
CA MET A 231 5.47 -21.09 23.42
C MET A 231 5.29 -20.38 24.76
N LEU A 232 6.39 -20.05 25.46
CA LEU A 232 6.35 -19.28 26.70
C LEU A 232 5.91 -17.83 26.45
N GLY A 233 6.48 -17.15 25.46
CA GLY A 233 6.06 -15.80 25.07
C GLY A 233 4.59 -15.75 24.66
N LEU A 234 4.12 -16.76 23.92
CA LEU A 234 2.69 -16.92 23.61
C LEU A 234 1.85 -17.09 24.89
N SER A 235 2.32 -17.89 25.85
CA SER A 235 1.60 -18.13 27.11
C SER A 235 1.48 -16.88 27.99
N GLU A 236 2.43 -15.96 27.90
CA GLU A 236 2.41 -14.68 28.61
C GLU A 236 1.36 -13.75 28.01
N LYS A 237 1.14 -13.82 26.69
CA LYS A 237 0.13 -13.02 25.98
C LYS A 237 -1.30 -13.54 26.13
N ILE A 238 -1.50 -14.78 26.61
CA ILE A 238 -2.83 -15.35 26.86
C ILE A 238 -3.45 -14.74 28.13
N GLY A 239 -4.65 -14.18 27.97
CA GLY A 239 -5.41 -13.53 29.06
C GLY A 239 -5.13 -12.04 29.20
N ASP A 240 -4.00 -11.55 28.67
CA ASP A 240 -3.62 -10.14 28.83
C ASP A 240 -4.43 -9.19 27.94
N ASN A 241 -4.95 -9.62 26.78
CA ASN A 241 -5.81 -8.79 25.91
C ASN A 241 -6.72 -9.62 24.98
N LYS A 242 -7.83 -9.03 24.51
CA LYS A 242 -8.92 -9.58 23.65
C LYS A 242 -8.47 -10.20 22.28
N ILE A 243 -7.18 -10.46 22.07
CA ILE A 243 -6.55 -10.85 20.79
C ILE A 243 -6.64 -12.36 20.55
N TYR A 244 -6.68 -13.17 21.61
CA TYR A 244 -6.67 -14.63 21.52
C TYR A 244 -7.98 -15.21 22.07
N GLN A 245 -8.93 -15.52 21.18
CA GLN A 245 -10.13 -16.29 21.57
C GLN A 245 -9.82 -17.78 21.47
N PHE A 246 -9.92 -18.46 22.61
CA PHE A 246 -9.73 -19.90 22.66
C PHE A 246 -11.08 -20.63 22.67
N SER A 247 -11.22 -21.62 21.80
CA SER A 247 -12.43 -22.46 21.73
C SER A 247 -12.06 -23.94 21.77
N LEU A 248 -12.66 -24.69 22.70
CA LEU A 248 -12.65 -26.17 22.74
C LEU A 248 -13.84 -26.75 21.97
N GLU A 249 -14.32 -26.08 20.91
CA GLU A 249 -15.47 -26.53 20.13
C GLU A 249 -15.18 -27.87 19.43
N GLY A 250 -16.08 -28.83 19.62
CA GLY A 250 -16.06 -30.14 18.94
C GLY A 250 -15.55 -31.33 19.77
N GLN A 251 -14.84 -31.11 20.89
CA GLN A 251 -14.14 -32.20 21.59
C GLN A 251 -14.88 -32.86 22.77
N ILE A 252 -16.08 -32.38 23.14
CA ILE A 252 -16.82 -32.90 24.30
C ILE A 252 -17.19 -34.39 24.14
N LYS A 253 -17.26 -34.90 22.90
CA LYS A 253 -17.60 -36.31 22.62
C LYS A 253 -16.44 -37.30 22.84
N ASN A 254 -15.17 -36.90 22.71
CA ASN A 254 -14.01 -37.79 22.81
C ASN A 254 -13.15 -37.50 24.06
N ARG A 255 -13.76 -37.55 25.25
CA ARG A 255 -13.07 -37.29 26.52
C ARG A 255 -11.80 -38.15 26.64
N PHE A 256 -10.64 -37.52 26.83
CA PHE A 256 -9.35 -38.14 27.17
C PHE A 256 -8.68 -39.04 26.11
N ALA A 257 -9.03 -38.91 24.83
CA ALA A 257 -8.32 -39.59 23.74
C ALA A 257 -6.93 -38.99 23.41
N GLY A 258 -6.48 -37.97 24.15
CA GLY A 258 -5.16 -37.34 23.99
C GLY A 258 -5.02 -36.39 22.79
N ASN A 259 -6.08 -36.16 22.02
CA ASN A 259 -6.08 -35.18 20.93
C ASN A 259 -6.77 -33.91 21.43
N VAL A 260 -6.03 -33.02 22.11
CA VAL A 260 -6.50 -31.66 22.44
C VAL A 260 -6.11 -30.77 21.27
N ASP A 261 -7.08 -30.07 20.70
CA ASP A 261 -6.87 -29.13 19.58
C ASP A 261 -6.82 -27.72 20.15
N PHE A 262 -5.64 -27.12 20.15
CA PHE A 262 -5.44 -25.76 20.63
C PHE A 262 -5.76 -24.75 19.52
N LYS A 263 -7.04 -24.60 19.19
CA LYS A 263 -7.49 -23.50 18.33
C LYS A 263 -7.44 -22.19 19.09
N ILE A 264 -6.27 -21.56 19.06
CA ILE A 264 -6.07 -20.18 19.49
C ILE A 264 -6.47 -19.32 18.28
N ARG A 265 -7.64 -18.68 18.33
CA ARG A 265 -8.03 -17.71 17.29
C ARG A 265 -7.33 -16.41 17.59
N THR A 266 -6.32 -16.08 16.79
CA THR A 266 -5.75 -14.73 16.75
C THR A 266 -6.57 -13.85 15.82
N ASN A 267 -6.38 -12.54 15.88
CA ASN A 267 -6.88 -11.62 14.86
C ASN A 267 -6.10 -11.72 13.51
N LEU A 268 -5.63 -12.92 13.15
CA LEU A 268 -4.79 -13.19 12.00
C LEU A 268 -5.39 -12.65 10.71
N ASN A 269 -6.72 -12.69 10.56
CA ASN A 269 -7.37 -12.15 9.38
C ASN A 269 -7.16 -10.64 9.23
N GLU A 270 -7.10 -9.88 10.32
CA GLU A 270 -6.84 -8.44 10.26
C GLU A 270 -5.34 -8.16 10.06
N TYR A 271 -4.45 -8.96 10.67
CA TYR A 271 -3.00 -8.88 10.42
C TYR A 271 -2.61 -9.31 9.00
N ILE A 272 -3.10 -10.43 8.48
CA ILE A 272 -2.90 -10.88 7.09
C ILE A 272 -3.51 -9.85 6.15
N LYS A 273 -4.72 -9.34 6.41
CA LYS A 273 -5.27 -8.22 5.61
C LYS A 273 -4.37 -7.01 5.65
N ARG A 274 -3.73 -6.70 6.77
CA ARG A 274 -2.82 -5.55 6.95
C ARG A 274 -1.45 -5.77 6.31
N LYS A 275 -0.89 -6.98 6.38
CA LYS A 275 0.38 -7.37 5.74
C LYS A 275 0.21 -7.45 4.23
N ALA A 276 -0.81 -8.15 3.75
CA ALA A 276 -1.21 -8.14 2.34
C ALA A 276 -1.56 -6.73 1.87
N TRP A 277 -2.14 -5.87 2.72
CA TRP A 277 -2.38 -4.46 2.40
C TRP A 277 -1.08 -3.65 2.26
N MET A 278 -0.09 -3.84 3.14
CA MET A 278 1.22 -3.19 3.01
C MET A 278 2.02 -3.70 1.82
N GLU A 279 1.95 -4.99 1.51
CA GLU A 279 2.64 -5.62 0.38
C GLU A 279 2.02 -5.26 -0.98
N ASN A 280 0.74 -4.91 -1.02
CA ASN A 280 0.05 -4.45 -2.23
C ASN A 280 0.02 -2.91 -2.37
N PHE A 281 0.64 -2.18 -1.45
CA PHE A 281 0.72 -0.73 -1.56
C PHE A 281 1.75 -0.36 -2.62
N PRO A 282 1.43 0.53 -3.58
CA PRO A 282 2.42 0.99 -4.54
C PRO A 282 3.56 1.64 -3.77
N ASP A 283 4.78 1.14 -3.98
CA ASP A 283 5.97 1.73 -3.40
C ASP A 283 6.01 3.22 -3.74
N ALA A 284 6.31 4.03 -2.73
CA ALA A 284 6.56 5.43 -2.94
C ALA A 284 7.73 5.62 -3.92
N PRO A 285 7.72 6.67 -4.75
CA PRO A 285 8.89 7.05 -5.54
C PRO A 285 10.08 7.20 -4.60
N LEU A 286 11.17 6.47 -4.87
CA LEU A 286 12.35 6.56 -4.01
C LEU A 286 12.94 7.98 -4.14
N PRO A 287 13.17 8.71 -3.03
CA PRO A 287 13.65 10.09 -3.07
C PRO A 287 15.05 10.25 -3.68
N ASN A 288 15.80 9.15 -3.87
CA ASN A 288 17.20 9.15 -4.32
C ASN A 288 17.42 8.87 -5.82
N ILE A 289 16.39 8.91 -6.66
CA ILE A 289 16.55 8.65 -8.11
C ILE A 289 16.76 9.96 -8.91
N SER A 290 16.62 11.14 -8.29
CA SER A 290 16.86 12.40 -9.02
C SER A 290 18.35 12.77 -9.06
N PRO A 291 18.87 13.22 -10.22
CA PRO A 291 20.19 13.84 -10.29
C PRO A 291 20.22 15.25 -9.66
N TYR A 292 19.06 15.79 -9.24
CA TYR A 292 18.92 17.11 -8.64
C TYR A 292 18.51 17.00 -7.17
N GLU A 293 19.33 17.55 -6.28
CA GLU A 293 19.06 17.54 -4.84
C GLU A 293 17.72 18.22 -4.51
N GLY A 294 16.86 17.51 -3.77
CA GLY A 294 15.53 18.00 -3.39
C GLY A 294 14.47 17.93 -4.49
N PHE A 295 14.74 17.22 -5.59
CA PHE A 295 13.75 16.93 -6.63
C PHE A 295 13.39 15.46 -6.67
N GLU A 296 12.18 15.15 -7.17
CA GLU A 296 11.66 13.81 -7.38
C GLU A 296 11.20 13.62 -8.83
N SER A 297 11.18 12.38 -9.32
CA SER A 297 10.62 12.07 -10.65
C SER A 297 9.11 12.29 -10.66
N TYR A 298 8.65 13.25 -11.47
CA TYR A 298 7.22 13.52 -11.68
C TYR A 298 6.51 12.29 -12.26
N GLN A 299 7.14 11.57 -13.18
CA GLN A 299 6.60 10.36 -13.81
C GLN A 299 6.31 9.27 -12.78
N GLU A 300 7.26 9.00 -11.89
CA GLU A 300 7.09 8.01 -10.81
C GLU A 300 6.03 8.47 -9.82
N ARG A 301 6.03 9.77 -9.48
CA ARG A 301 5.02 10.36 -8.62
C ARG A 301 3.61 10.24 -9.20
N VAL A 302 3.42 10.49 -10.50
CA VAL A 302 2.12 10.27 -11.19
C VAL A 302 1.70 8.81 -11.17
N ARG A 303 2.64 7.85 -11.34
CA ARG A 303 2.34 6.41 -11.23
C ARG A 303 1.85 6.06 -9.83
N TRP A 304 2.55 6.53 -8.80
CA TRP A 304 2.16 6.35 -7.41
C TRP A 304 0.79 6.98 -7.11
N GLN A 305 0.57 8.24 -7.52
CA GLN A 305 -0.73 8.92 -7.38
C GLN A 305 -1.86 8.12 -8.06
N LYS A 306 -1.61 7.60 -9.28
CA LYS A 306 -2.60 6.79 -10.01
C LYS A 306 -2.94 5.51 -9.24
N ALA A 307 -1.94 4.78 -8.79
CA ALA A 307 -2.14 3.54 -8.05
C ALA A 307 -2.91 3.77 -6.73
N LEU A 308 -2.65 4.87 -6.01
CA LEU A 308 -3.44 5.24 -4.83
C LEU A 308 -4.85 5.70 -5.18
N ASN A 309 -5.03 6.34 -6.32
CA ASN A 309 -6.34 6.80 -6.77
C ASN A 309 -7.28 5.65 -7.18
N GLU A 310 -6.75 4.46 -7.41
CA GLU A 310 -7.53 3.23 -7.65
C GLU A 310 -8.05 2.59 -6.34
N LEU A 311 -7.54 3.01 -5.17
CA LEU A 311 -7.96 2.52 -3.87
C LEU A 311 -9.23 3.21 -3.35
N SER A 312 -9.88 2.59 -2.35
CA SER A 312 -10.95 3.23 -1.59
C SER A 312 -10.47 4.50 -0.89
N ASP A 313 -11.37 5.44 -0.59
CA ASP A 313 -10.99 6.72 0.02
C ASP A 313 -10.24 6.58 1.35
N GLU A 314 -10.68 5.66 2.22
CA GLU A 314 -10.00 5.38 3.47
C GLU A 314 -8.56 4.90 3.23
N GLN A 315 -8.38 3.96 2.29
CA GLN A 315 -7.07 3.41 1.95
C GLN A 315 -6.18 4.45 1.26
N LYS A 316 -6.75 5.28 0.40
CA LYS A 316 -6.07 6.39 -0.28
C LYS A 316 -5.56 7.43 0.72
N ILE A 317 -6.39 7.81 1.71
CA ILE A 317 -6.00 8.70 2.81
C ILE A 317 -4.85 8.09 3.61
N LYS A 318 -4.96 6.80 3.97
CA LYS A 318 -3.90 6.09 4.71
C LYS A 318 -2.59 6.10 3.94
N GLY A 319 -2.63 5.74 2.65
CA GLY A 319 -1.47 5.73 1.78
C GLY A 319 -0.79 7.08 1.63
N PHE A 320 -1.61 8.12 1.44
CA PHE A 320 -1.11 9.47 1.34
C PHE A 320 -0.35 9.88 2.62
N ASN A 321 -0.90 9.59 3.80
CA ASN A 321 -0.28 9.96 5.08
C ASN A 321 0.92 9.09 5.46
N VAL A 322 0.96 7.81 5.09
CA VAL A 322 2.15 6.96 5.29
C VAL A 322 3.38 7.56 4.60
N GLU A 323 3.16 8.12 3.41
CA GLU A 323 4.23 8.73 2.61
C GLU A 323 4.52 10.19 3.00
N ASN A 324 3.48 11.01 3.19
CA ASN A 324 3.62 12.46 3.31
C ASN A 324 3.33 13.00 4.72
N GLY A 325 2.73 12.18 5.58
CA GLY A 325 2.28 12.56 6.91
C GLY A 325 3.44 12.55 7.91
N LYS A 326 3.70 13.69 8.53
CA LYS A 326 4.64 13.78 9.66
C LYS A 326 3.94 13.48 10.99
N ASP A 327 2.64 13.73 11.04
CA ASP A 327 1.83 13.67 12.24
C ASP A 327 0.81 12.52 12.18
N ASN A 328 0.25 12.21 13.35
CA ASN A 328 -0.92 11.34 13.45
C ASN A 328 -2.13 12.00 12.77
N TYR A 329 -3.09 11.20 12.35
CA TYR A 329 -4.28 11.72 11.66
C TYR A 329 -5.53 10.91 12.02
N GLY A 330 -6.70 11.54 11.89
CA GLY A 330 -7.99 10.91 12.13
C GLY A 330 -8.74 10.64 10.83
N ILE A 331 -9.45 9.52 10.74
CA ILE A 331 -10.47 9.29 9.71
C ILE A 331 -11.81 9.06 10.40
N LEU A 332 -12.80 9.90 10.09
CA LEU A 332 -14.18 9.76 10.51
C LEU A 332 -15.00 9.09 9.39
N ASP A 333 -15.41 7.85 9.63
CA ASP A 333 -16.41 7.17 8.82
C ASP A 333 -17.80 7.52 9.38
N LYS A 334 -18.48 8.45 8.70
CA LYS A 334 -19.82 8.91 9.11
C LYS A 334 -20.87 7.81 8.99
N GLY A 335 -20.73 6.90 8.02
CA GLY A 335 -21.67 5.80 7.80
C GLY A 335 -21.64 4.80 8.96
N LYS A 336 -20.44 4.58 9.52
CA LYS A 336 -20.25 3.70 10.69
C LYS A 336 -20.36 4.45 12.04
N GLY A 337 -20.25 5.77 12.04
CA GLY A 337 -20.17 6.57 13.26
C GLY A 337 -18.90 6.28 14.05
N VAL A 338 -17.76 6.12 13.37
CA VAL A 338 -16.47 5.77 13.98
C VAL A 338 -15.39 6.75 13.56
N LEU A 339 -14.72 7.36 14.53
CA LEU A 339 -13.48 8.10 14.34
C LEU A 339 -12.31 7.18 14.70
N THR A 340 -11.45 6.88 13.74
CA THR A 340 -10.23 6.13 13.98
C THR A 340 -9.04 7.06 13.86
N ILE A 341 -8.19 7.08 14.88
CA ILE A 341 -6.93 7.84 14.91
C ILE A 341 -5.80 6.89 14.51
N TYR A 342 -4.96 7.34 13.59
CA TYR A 342 -3.84 6.61 13.03
C TYR A 342 -2.54 7.34 13.34
N SER A 343 -1.45 6.59 13.47
CA SER A 343 -0.11 7.14 13.47
C SER A 343 0.28 7.64 12.09
N SER A 344 1.37 8.41 12.00
CA SER A 344 1.97 8.79 10.70
C SER A 344 2.30 7.60 9.81
N LYS A 345 2.52 6.41 10.38
CA LYS A 345 2.76 5.15 9.66
C LYS A 345 1.47 4.37 9.34
N GLY A 346 0.31 4.98 9.50
CA GLY A 346 -0.99 4.35 9.25
C GLY A 346 -1.38 3.28 10.26
N LEU A 347 -0.74 3.23 11.44
CA LEU A 347 -1.10 2.27 12.49
C LEU A 347 -2.26 2.83 13.32
N THR A 348 -3.31 2.04 13.55
CA THR A 348 -4.40 2.46 14.43
C THR A 348 -3.89 2.71 15.85
N LEU A 349 -4.08 3.94 16.34
CA LEU A 349 -3.76 4.38 17.69
C LEU A 349 -4.99 4.45 18.59
N ALA A 350 -6.17 4.73 18.04
CA ALA A 350 -7.42 4.74 18.79
C ALA A 350 -8.63 4.61 17.87
N SER A 351 -9.75 4.16 18.42
CA SER A 351 -11.07 4.23 17.78
C SER A 351 -12.13 4.73 18.76
N LEU A 352 -12.94 5.68 18.30
CA LEU A 352 -13.97 6.35 19.08
C LEU A 352 -15.31 6.22 18.37
N LEU A 353 -16.34 5.83 19.10
CA LEU A 353 -17.72 5.93 18.60
C LEU A 353 -18.13 7.41 18.59
N VAL A 354 -18.74 7.83 17.49
CA VAL A 354 -19.19 9.20 17.25
C VAL A 354 -20.69 9.19 17.05
N LYS A 355 -21.42 9.76 17.99
CA LYS A 355 -22.87 9.93 17.85
C LYS A 355 -23.18 11.17 17.03
N GLN A 356 -23.70 10.93 15.85
CA GLN A 356 -24.19 11.97 14.97
C GLN A 356 -25.67 12.25 15.24
N LYS A 357 -26.01 13.49 15.60
CA LYS A 357 -27.39 13.88 15.96
C LYS A 357 -28.35 13.90 14.76
N LYS A 358 -27.84 13.99 13.53
CA LYS A 358 -28.62 13.96 12.28
C LYS A 358 -27.86 13.14 11.23
N ARG A 359 -28.52 12.70 10.14
CA ARG A 359 -27.82 12.19 8.96
C ARG A 359 -27.01 13.33 8.36
N HIS A 360 -25.70 13.35 8.59
CA HIS A 360 -24.82 14.38 8.02
C HIS A 360 -24.50 14.01 6.57
N TYR A 361 -25.23 14.63 5.64
CA TYR A 361 -24.87 14.66 4.23
C TYR A 361 -23.50 15.33 4.03
N ASP A 362 -22.99 15.36 2.79
CA ASP A 362 -21.65 15.90 2.52
C ASP A 362 -21.58 17.44 2.49
N GLU A 363 -22.64 18.10 2.96
CA GLU A 363 -22.75 19.55 3.03
C GLU A 363 -21.91 20.16 4.16
N LYS A 364 -21.17 21.24 3.85
CA LYS A 364 -20.24 21.94 4.75
C LYS A 364 -20.90 22.48 6.01
N HIS A 365 -22.19 22.87 5.94
CA HIS A 365 -22.93 23.40 7.09
C HIS A 365 -23.15 22.36 8.20
N PHE A 366 -22.96 21.08 7.87
CA PHE A 366 -23.14 19.95 8.77
C PHE A 366 -21.83 19.21 9.04
N SER A 367 -20.68 19.88 8.91
CA SER A 367 -19.38 19.21 9.01
C SER A 367 -19.27 18.07 7.99
N GLY A 368 -19.62 18.38 6.74
CA GLY A 368 -19.63 17.44 5.61
C GLY A 368 -18.29 16.76 5.36
N SER A 369 -18.23 15.85 4.37
CA SER A 369 -16.97 15.20 4.02
C SER A 369 -15.91 16.20 3.58
N GLY A 370 -14.65 15.88 3.81
CA GLY A 370 -13.54 16.76 3.46
C GLY A 370 -12.31 16.60 4.34
N ILE A 371 -11.39 17.57 4.18
CA ILE A 371 -10.13 17.65 4.91
C ILE A 371 -10.23 18.79 5.92
N TYR A 372 -9.89 18.47 7.16
CA TYR A 372 -9.99 19.39 8.29
C TYR A 372 -8.72 19.36 9.13
N LYS A 373 -8.48 20.45 9.86
CA LYS A 373 -7.53 20.51 10.97
C LYS A 373 -8.31 20.48 12.28
N VAL A 374 -7.86 19.67 13.22
CA VAL A 374 -8.42 19.69 14.58
C VAL A 374 -7.85 20.90 15.34
N THR A 375 -8.72 21.70 15.94
CA THR A 375 -8.35 22.94 16.63
C THR A 375 -8.42 22.83 18.16
N SER A 376 -9.45 22.17 18.69
CA SER A 376 -9.60 21.91 20.12
C SER A 376 -10.60 20.79 20.37
N PHE A 377 -10.61 20.26 21.60
CA PHE A 377 -11.64 19.34 22.07
C PHE A 377 -12.14 19.77 23.45
N ASP A 378 -13.45 20.04 23.57
CA ASP A 378 -14.12 20.51 24.78
C ASP A 378 -15.44 19.74 25.02
N GLY A 379 -15.39 18.42 24.81
CA GLY A 379 -16.57 17.55 24.67
C GLY A 379 -17.21 17.60 23.27
N LYS A 380 -16.79 18.55 22.44
CA LYS A 380 -16.99 18.56 20.99
C LYS A 380 -15.65 18.70 20.30
N LEU A 381 -15.49 17.99 19.18
CA LEU A 381 -14.29 18.11 18.36
C LEU A 381 -14.45 19.31 17.45
N ASN A 382 -13.72 20.37 17.78
CA ASN A 382 -13.68 21.59 17.01
C ASN A 382 -12.66 21.44 15.90
N ILE A 383 -13.08 21.79 14.69
CA ILE A 383 -12.34 21.58 13.46
C ILE A 383 -12.42 22.81 12.57
N ALA A 384 -11.44 22.98 11.70
CA ALA A 384 -11.45 24.00 10.66
C ALA A 384 -11.17 23.37 9.30
N ASP A 385 -11.91 23.76 8.26
CA ASP A 385 -11.64 23.29 6.90
C ASP A 385 -10.35 23.91 6.32
N GLN A 386 -9.97 23.54 5.10
CA GLN A 386 -8.77 24.07 4.43
C GLN A 386 -8.82 25.58 4.12
N ARG A 387 -9.96 26.25 4.37
CA ARG A 387 -10.16 27.69 4.25
C ARG A 387 -10.33 28.36 5.62
N ASN A 388 -10.04 27.62 6.70
CA ASN A 388 -10.20 28.02 8.09
C ASN A 388 -11.66 28.30 8.51
N PHE A 389 -12.67 27.75 7.81
CA PHE A 389 -14.05 27.83 8.29
C PHE A 389 -14.26 26.83 9.45
N PRO A 390 -14.70 27.30 10.62
CA PRO A 390 -14.86 26.45 11.79
C PRO A 390 -16.10 25.55 11.70
N SER A 391 -16.00 24.37 12.32
CA SER A 391 -17.08 23.40 12.51
C SER A 391 -16.87 22.62 13.81
N SER A 392 -17.89 21.90 14.27
CA SER A 392 -17.76 21.05 15.46
C SER A 392 -18.68 19.84 15.42
N PHE A 393 -18.26 18.75 16.06
CA PHE A 393 -19.08 17.55 16.22
C PHE A 393 -18.98 16.97 17.63
N GLY A 394 -20.11 16.48 18.14
CA GLY A 394 -20.15 15.84 19.46
C GLY A 394 -19.58 14.44 19.40
N LEU A 395 -18.74 14.10 20.39
CA LEU A 395 -18.29 12.72 20.61
C LEU A 395 -19.03 12.18 21.83
N GLU A 396 -19.88 11.17 21.60
CA GLU A 396 -20.52 10.43 22.68
C GLU A 396 -20.18 8.95 22.47
N GLY A 397 -19.68 8.28 23.52
CA GLY A 397 -19.45 6.85 23.47
C GLY A 397 -18.20 6.41 24.22
N LYS A 398 -17.92 5.11 24.15
CA LYS A 398 -16.67 4.53 24.64
C LYS A 398 -15.58 4.79 23.61
N ALA A 399 -14.44 5.30 24.06
CA ALA A 399 -13.23 5.32 23.25
C ALA A 399 -12.34 4.14 23.63
N VAL A 400 -11.57 3.68 22.66
CA VAL A 400 -10.62 2.60 22.88
C VAL A 400 -9.26 3.04 22.36
N GLU A 401 -8.25 3.04 23.22
CA GLU A 401 -6.85 3.34 22.90
C GLU A 401 -6.14 2.08 22.47
N CYS A 402 -5.55 2.07 21.29
CA CYS A 402 -4.85 0.94 20.73
C CYS A 402 -3.32 1.17 20.73
N SER A 403 -2.58 0.32 21.45
CA SER A 403 -1.12 0.24 21.34
C SER A 403 -0.75 -1.06 20.60
N GLY A 404 -0.63 -0.96 19.27
CA GLY A 404 -0.47 -2.13 18.41
C GLY A 404 -1.80 -2.87 18.27
N GLU A 405 -1.90 -4.06 18.85
CA GLU A 405 -3.12 -4.89 18.80
C GLU A 405 -3.96 -4.82 20.10
N VAL A 406 -3.44 -4.16 21.12
CA VAL A 406 -4.07 -4.05 22.44
C VAL A 406 -4.88 -2.78 22.50
N CYS A 407 -6.21 -2.92 22.59
CA CYS A 407 -7.12 -1.80 22.70
C CYS A 407 -7.79 -1.76 24.10
N ILE A 408 -7.50 -0.73 24.89
CA ILE A 408 -8.06 -0.53 26.24
C ILE A 408 -9.12 0.56 26.23
N ASP A 409 -10.19 0.39 27.03
CA ASP A 409 -11.18 1.44 27.22
C ASP A 409 -10.46 2.69 27.76
N SER A 410 -10.69 3.82 27.12
CA SER A 410 -10.02 5.07 27.43
C SER A 410 -10.99 6.24 27.32
N ASP A 411 -10.59 7.37 27.86
CA ASP A 411 -11.35 8.61 27.81
C ASP A 411 -11.13 9.28 26.43
N PRO A 412 -12.22 9.65 25.71
CA PRO A 412 -12.12 10.34 24.42
C PRO A 412 -11.22 11.58 24.44
N GLN A 413 -11.28 12.38 25.52
CA GLN A 413 -10.53 13.63 25.63
C GLN A 413 -9.03 13.35 25.67
N GLY A 414 -8.61 12.45 26.58
CA GLY A 414 -7.21 12.06 26.68
C GLY A 414 -6.63 11.57 25.34
N LEU A 415 -7.39 10.83 24.54
CA LEU A 415 -6.90 10.31 23.26
C LEU A 415 -6.78 11.36 22.17
N ILE A 416 -7.73 12.29 22.09
CA ILE A 416 -7.69 13.37 21.11
C ILE A 416 -6.56 14.33 21.44
N ASP A 417 -6.45 14.71 22.71
CA ASP A 417 -5.37 15.59 23.20
C ASP A 417 -3.99 14.96 22.94
N LYS A 418 -3.86 13.66 23.18
CA LYS A 418 -2.60 12.92 23.03
C LYS A 418 -2.23 12.68 21.56
N TYR A 419 -3.17 12.26 20.74
CA TYR A 419 -2.85 11.73 19.41
C TYR A 419 -3.27 12.62 18.25
N LEU A 420 -4.33 13.42 18.36
CA LEU A 420 -4.90 14.13 17.22
C LEU A 420 -4.69 15.65 17.27
N LEU A 421 -4.70 16.26 18.45
CA LEU A 421 -4.46 17.71 18.60
C LEU A 421 -3.02 18.19 18.33
N PRO A 422 -1.95 17.38 18.51
CA PRO A 422 -0.58 17.80 18.22
C PRO A 422 -0.24 18.01 16.74
N ASN A 423 -1.16 18.61 15.95
CA ASN A 423 -1.13 18.87 14.49
C ASN A 423 -1.85 17.85 13.60
N GLY A 424 -2.73 17.01 14.15
CA GLY A 424 -3.39 15.97 13.37
C GLY A 424 -4.43 16.47 12.38
N ALA A 425 -4.27 16.04 11.13
CA ALA A 425 -5.31 16.18 10.12
C ALA A 425 -6.50 15.27 10.45
N LEU A 426 -7.70 15.74 10.16
CA LEU A 426 -8.92 14.94 10.22
C LEU A 426 -9.53 14.84 8.82
N TYR A 427 -9.78 13.61 8.39
CA TYR A 427 -10.45 13.30 7.15
C TYR A 427 -11.85 12.77 7.45
N ILE A 428 -12.88 13.41 6.89
CA ILE A 428 -14.26 12.95 7.01
C ILE A 428 -14.65 12.30 5.68
N LEU A 429 -14.96 11.00 5.71
CA LEU A 429 -15.29 10.24 4.50
C LEU A 429 -16.61 10.71 3.87
N PRO A 430 -16.72 10.71 2.52
CA PRO A 430 -17.97 11.01 1.82
C PRO A 430 -19.03 9.97 2.11
N TYR A 431 -20.28 10.43 2.14
CA TYR A 431 -21.46 9.57 2.16
C TYR A 431 -22.05 9.42 0.75
N GLU A 432 -21.94 10.44 -0.09
CA GLU A 432 -22.40 10.43 -1.49
C GLU A 432 -21.31 9.84 -2.40
N GLU A 433 -21.66 8.86 -3.24
CA GLU A 433 -20.71 8.15 -4.13
C GLU A 433 -20.02 9.05 -5.18
N ASP A 434 -20.61 10.20 -5.46
CA ASP A 434 -20.04 11.21 -6.35
C ASP A 434 -18.87 11.95 -5.72
N ASN A 435 -18.86 12.10 -4.39
CA ASN A 435 -17.79 12.75 -3.66
C ASN A 435 -16.71 11.73 -3.33
N HIS A 436 -15.45 12.13 -3.47
CA HIS A 436 -14.32 11.24 -3.24
C HIS A 436 -13.06 12.01 -2.91
N PHE A 437 -12.07 11.30 -2.37
CA PHE A 437 -10.71 11.80 -2.25
C PHE A 437 -9.90 11.45 -3.50
N VAL A 438 -9.03 12.36 -3.92
CA VAL A 438 -8.08 12.17 -5.02
C VAL A 438 -6.74 12.76 -4.65
N ILE A 439 -5.66 12.06 -4.95
CA ILE A 439 -4.30 12.60 -4.82
C ILE A 439 -3.96 13.27 -6.15
N LYS A 440 -3.62 14.56 -6.08
CA LYS A 440 -3.22 15.39 -7.23
C LYS A 440 -2.34 16.54 -6.72
N ASN A 441 -1.34 16.93 -7.51
CA ASN A 441 -0.36 17.96 -7.17
C ASN A 441 0.36 17.66 -5.85
N ASN A 442 0.69 16.38 -5.61
CA ASN A 442 1.28 15.90 -4.35
C ASN A 442 0.45 16.20 -3.10
N LYS A 443 -0.83 16.52 -3.26
CA LYS A 443 -1.76 16.79 -2.16
C LYS A 443 -2.96 15.87 -2.25
N LEU A 444 -3.46 15.48 -1.09
CA LEU A 444 -4.77 14.88 -1.00
C LEU A 444 -5.83 15.97 -1.17
N ASN A 445 -6.81 15.74 -2.05
CA ASN A 445 -7.89 16.65 -2.36
C ASN A 445 -9.24 15.94 -2.18
N HIS A 446 -10.21 16.61 -1.59
CA HIS A 446 -11.61 16.17 -1.59
C HIS A 446 -12.35 16.85 -2.75
N THR A 447 -12.97 16.07 -3.63
CA THR A 447 -13.58 16.54 -4.87
C THR A 447 -14.83 15.71 -5.23
N THR A 448 -15.46 16.04 -6.36
CA THR A 448 -16.59 15.29 -6.92
C THR A 448 -16.30 14.78 -8.33
N LYS A 449 -16.93 13.66 -8.71
CA LYS A 449 -17.00 13.17 -10.10
C LYS A 449 -17.97 14.00 -10.93
N SER A 450 -18.98 14.59 -10.28
CA SER A 450 -20.01 15.37 -10.97
C SER A 450 -19.46 16.71 -11.44
N LEU A 451 -19.69 17.00 -12.71
CA LEU A 451 -19.39 18.30 -13.32
C LEU A 451 -20.49 19.34 -13.04
N ARG A 452 -21.63 18.92 -12.48
CA ARG A 452 -22.83 19.73 -12.26
C ARG A 452 -23.36 19.47 -10.85
N GLY A 453 -23.02 20.34 -9.91
CA GLY A 453 -23.53 20.29 -8.54
C GLY A 453 -23.28 21.60 -7.80
N PRO A 454 -23.97 21.86 -6.68
CA PRO A 454 -23.75 23.04 -5.86
C PRO A 454 -22.40 22.93 -5.12
N PHE A 455 -21.31 23.32 -5.80
CA PHE A 455 -19.95 23.32 -5.24
C PHE A 455 -19.82 24.19 -3.98
N PHE A 456 -20.70 25.20 -3.82
CA PHE A 456 -20.65 26.14 -2.71
C PHE A 456 -21.05 25.51 -1.38
N ASP A 457 -21.87 24.46 -1.39
CA ASP A 457 -22.39 23.84 -0.17
C ASP A 457 -21.52 22.69 0.30
N LYS A 458 -20.47 22.32 -0.43
CA LYS A 458 -19.60 21.19 -0.11
C LYS A 458 -18.23 21.69 0.36
N ASN A 459 -17.55 20.88 1.18
CA ASN A 459 -16.18 21.17 1.62
C ASN A 459 -15.14 20.55 0.67
N PHE A 460 -15.21 20.93 -0.62
CA PHE A 460 -14.19 20.53 -1.58
C PHE A 460 -12.89 21.29 -1.36
N SER A 461 -11.78 20.62 -1.62
CA SER A 461 -10.46 21.22 -1.49
C SER A 461 -10.32 22.43 -2.43
N PRO A 462 -9.66 23.50 -1.96
CA PRO A 462 -9.37 24.65 -2.82
C PRO A 462 -8.52 24.20 -4.01
N LYS A 463 -8.66 24.90 -5.14
CA LYS A 463 -7.83 24.62 -6.32
C LYS A 463 -6.39 24.96 -6.00
N ASP A 464 -5.52 23.96 -6.00
CA ASP A 464 -4.09 24.17 -5.88
C ASP A 464 -3.51 24.77 -7.17
N ARG A 465 -2.75 25.85 -7.02
CA ARG A 465 -2.06 26.56 -8.10
C ARG A 465 -0.61 26.86 -7.73
N GLU A 466 -0.11 26.21 -6.69
CA GLU A 466 1.28 26.31 -6.31
C GLU A 466 2.15 25.76 -7.45
N ALA A 467 3.12 26.55 -7.88
CA ALA A 467 4.06 26.16 -8.93
C ALA A 467 5.31 25.57 -8.27
N PHE A 468 5.50 24.26 -8.40
CA PHE A 468 6.75 23.64 -7.98
C PHE A 468 7.80 23.79 -9.09
N PRO A 469 9.03 24.28 -8.79
CA PRO A 469 10.11 24.30 -9.75
C PRO A 469 10.35 22.92 -10.37
N ILE A 470 10.70 22.90 -11.66
CA ILE A 470 10.99 21.66 -12.39
C ILE A 470 12.37 21.70 -13.04
N LYS A 471 12.89 20.51 -13.29
CA LYS A 471 14.03 20.22 -14.16
C LYS A 471 13.59 19.20 -15.19
N ILE A 472 13.98 19.39 -16.44
CA ILE A 472 13.60 18.54 -17.56
C ILE A 472 14.85 17.94 -18.17
N ASP A 473 15.02 16.64 -17.97
CA ASP A 473 16.12 15.89 -18.54
C ASP A 473 15.68 15.17 -19.80
N ILE A 474 16.55 15.24 -20.82
CA ILE A 474 16.39 14.52 -22.07
C ILE A 474 17.29 13.28 -21.98
N ASP A 475 16.70 12.13 -21.65
CA ASP A 475 17.46 10.89 -21.41
C ASP A 475 18.06 10.34 -22.70
N ASP A 476 17.35 10.50 -23.83
CA ASP A 476 17.79 9.96 -25.11
C ASP A 476 18.77 10.95 -25.78
N PRO A 477 20.05 10.56 -26.00
CA PRO A 477 21.04 11.43 -26.60
C PRO A 477 20.65 11.96 -27.98
N ARG A 478 19.81 11.23 -28.72
CA ARG A 478 19.32 11.63 -30.04
C ARG A 478 18.45 12.89 -29.99
N TYR A 479 17.84 13.17 -28.85
CA TYR A 479 16.93 14.30 -28.67
C TYR A 479 17.64 15.52 -28.04
N GLN A 480 18.91 15.39 -27.64
CA GLN A 480 19.69 16.41 -26.92
C GLN A 480 20.26 17.52 -27.82
N THR A 481 19.46 18.03 -28.75
CA THR A 481 19.86 19.09 -29.67
C THR A 481 19.95 20.45 -28.94
N LYS A 482 20.67 21.41 -29.52
CA LYS A 482 20.73 22.79 -28.96
C LYS A 482 19.35 23.45 -28.92
N THR A 483 18.52 23.17 -29.92
CA THR A 483 17.13 23.64 -30.01
C THR A 483 16.30 23.05 -28.87
N ALA A 484 16.37 21.74 -28.65
CA ALA A 484 15.63 21.06 -27.60
C ALA A 484 16.01 21.57 -26.20
N LYS A 485 17.30 21.69 -25.90
CA LYS A 485 17.78 22.20 -24.61
C LYS A 485 17.25 23.61 -24.31
N LYS A 486 17.31 24.52 -25.29
CA LYS A 486 16.77 25.89 -25.15
C LYS A 486 15.25 25.91 -25.01
N PHE A 487 14.55 25.03 -25.71
CA PHE A 487 13.11 24.90 -25.60
C PHE A 487 12.71 24.39 -24.21
N MET A 488 13.34 23.33 -23.70
CA MET A 488 13.09 22.77 -22.36
C MET A 488 13.42 23.78 -21.26
N GLN A 489 14.56 24.47 -21.35
CA GLN A 489 14.94 25.51 -20.39
C GLN A 489 13.86 26.61 -20.27
N ALA A 490 13.30 27.05 -21.40
CA ALA A 490 12.21 28.02 -21.37
C ALA A 490 10.93 27.47 -20.70
N LEU A 491 10.65 26.16 -20.80
CA LEU A 491 9.54 25.55 -20.05
C LEU A 491 9.80 25.46 -18.55
N GLU A 492 11.05 25.30 -18.13
CA GLU A 492 11.42 25.35 -16.70
C GLU A 492 11.25 26.78 -16.16
N ASP A 493 11.85 27.75 -16.85
CA ASP A 493 11.95 29.13 -16.40
C ASP A 493 10.58 29.84 -16.35
N GLU A 494 9.68 29.51 -17.29
CA GLU A 494 8.39 30.21 -17.44
C GLU A 494 7.21 29.52 -16.73
N LYS A 495 7.47 28.44 -15.98
CA LYS A 495 6.41 27.59 -15.40
C LYS A 495 5.41 28.37 -14.56
N GLU A 496 5.90 29.10 -13.55
CA GLU A 496 5.03 29.82 -12.61
C GLU A 496 4.15 30.85 -13.34
N LYS A 497 4.76 31.63 -14.23
CA LYS A 497 4.08 32.67 -15.00
C LYS A 497 3.01 32.09 -15.93
N LEU A 498 3.33 31.00 -16.64
CA LEU A 498 2.37 30.31 -17.51
C LEU A 498 1.24 29.65 -16.73
N MET A 499 1.54 29.03 -15.58
CA MET A 499 0.53 28.48 -14.67
C MET A 499 -0.45 29.55 -14.21
N GLN A 500 0.06 30.72 -13.80
CA GLN A 500 -0.78 31.86 -13.39
C GLN A 500 -1.64 32.39 -14.54
N LEU A 501 -1.04 32.61 -15.72
CA LEU A 501 -1.69 33.17 -16.91
C LEU A 501 -2.86 32.29 -17.42
N TYR A 502 -2.69 30.98 -17.33
CA TYR A 502 -3.65 29.99 -17.81
C TYR A 502 -4.47 29.31 -16.72
N LYS A 503 -4.19 29.62 -15.44
CA LYS A 503 -4.82 28.99 -14.26
C LYS A 503 -4.65 27.47 -14.27
N LEU A 504 -3.46 27.01 -14.67
CA LEU A 504 -3.08 25.59 -14.64
C LEU A 504 -2.70 25.21 -13.22
N ASP A 505 -2.91 23.94 -12.87
CA ASP A 505 -2.27 23.34 -11.70
C ASP A 505 -0.93 22.69 -12.09
N ASN A 506 -0.14 22.30 -11.08
CA ASN A 506 1.22 21.83 -11.25
C ASN A 506 1.31 20.60 -12.17
N ASP A 507 0.48 19.59 -11.90
CA ASP A 507 0.48 18.35 -12.68
C ASP A 507 0.01 18.61 -14.12
N GLU A 508 -1.03 19.44 -14.30
CA GLU A 508 -1.47 19.82 -15.65
C GLU A 508 -0.39 20.58 -16.42
N TYR A 509 0.39 21.44 -15.78
CA TYR A 509 1.53 22.08 -16.43
C TYR A 509 2.58 21.04 -16.85
N ASN A 510 2.98 20.15 -15.94
CA ASN A 510 4.00 19.15 -16.20
C ASN A 510 3.59 18.20 -17.33
N ASP A 511 2.32 17.76 -17.37
CA ASP A 511 1.77 16.94 -18.44
C ASP A 511 1.82 17.67 -19.79
N LEU A 512 1.44 18.96 -19.83
CA LEU A 512 1.48 19.76 -21.05
C LEU A 512 2.92 20.05 -21.50
N ALA A 513 3.85 20.25 -20.57
CA ALA A 513 5.27 20.45 -20.86
C ALA A 513 5.89 19.21 -21.51
N ARG A 514 5.61 18.01 -20.98
CA ARG A 514 5.98 16.74 -21.61
C ARG A 514 5.37 16.63 -23.00
N TYR A 515 4.08 16.95 -23.13
CA TYR A 515 3.38 16.89 -24.42
C TYR A 515 3.99 17.86 -25.45
N ALA A 516 4.37 19.06 -25.04
CA ALA A 516 5.05 20.05 -25.89
C ALA A 516 6.39 19.52 -26.43
N PHE A 517 7.16 18.82 -25.60
CA PHE A 517 8.39 18.13 -26.04
C PHE A 517 8.09 17.08 -27.12
N GLY A 518 7.08 16.24 -26.90
CA GLY A 518 6.68 15.22 -27.88
C GLY A 518 6.21 15.82 -29.22
N ILE A 519 5.52 16.96 -29.19
CA ILE A 519 5.17 17.73 -30.40
C ILE A 519 6.42 18.21 -31.13
N MET A 520 7.39 18.77 -30.41
CA MET A 520 8.65 19.24 -31.02
C MET A 520 9.40 18.10 -31.73
N GLY A 521 9.42 16.91 -31.12
CA GLY A 521 9.98 15.70 -31.76
C GLY A 521 9.25 15.33 -33.06
N ASN A 522 7.92 15.33 -33.06
CA ASN A 522 7.12 15.01 -34.25
C ASN A 522 7.26 16.06 -35.36
N GLU A 523 7.35 17.34 -35.02
CA GLU A 523 7.21 18.44 -35.99
C GLU A 523 8.55 18.89 -36.60
N SER A 524 9.65 18.75 -35.86
CA SER A 524 10.98 19.22 -36.31
C SER A 524 12.12 18.23 -36.05
N GLU A 525 11.84 17.03 -35.53
CA GLU A 525 12.88 16.12 -35.02
C GLU A 525 13.84 16.86 -34.08
N PHE A 526 13.25 17.60 -33.13
CA PHE A 526 14.00 18.40 -32.16
C PHE A 526 14.85 19.51 -32.81
N GLY A 527 14.47 19.97 -34.00
CA GLY A 527 15.13 21.05 -34.74
C GLY A 527 16.21 20.60 -35.72
N GLU A 528 16.37 19.29 -35.96
CA GLU A 528 17.39 18.74 -36.88
C GLU A 528 16.82 18.33 -38.24
N ASN A 529 15.49 18.33 -38.41
CA ASN A 529 14.89 17.95 -39.68
C ASN A 529 15.22 18.99 -40.76
N TRP A 530 15.93 18.58 -41.81
CA TRP A 530 16.26 19.48 -42.94
C TRP A 530 15.04 20.19 -43.55
N ARG A 531 13.84 19.56 -43.50
CA ARG A 531 12.60 20.21 -43.96
C ARG A 531 12.29 21.42 -43.10
N TYR A 532 12.48 21.33 -41.79
CA TYR A 532 12.32 22.45 -40.87
C TYR A 532 13.25 23.60 -41.25
N ASP A 533 14.54 23.32 -41.50
CA ASP A 533 15.51 24.35 -41.90
C ASP A 533 15.12 25.03 -43.22
N VAL A 534 14.64 24.27 -44.21
CA VAL A 534 14.16 24.84 -45.48
C VAL A 534 12.91 25.71 -45.27
N LYS A 535 12.00 25.30 -44.39
CA LYS A 535 10.78 26.07 -44.08
C LYS A 535 11.10 27.39 -43.38
N GLU A 536 12.07 27.40 -42.48
CA GLU A 536 12.50 28.59 -41.74
C GLU A 536 13.38 29.51 -42.61
N ALA A 537 14.25 28.95 -43.46
CA ALA A 537 15.14 29.72 -44.33
C ALA A 537 14.42 30.34 -45.54
N ILE A 538 13.36 29.69 -46.05
CA ILE A 538 12.63 30.15 -47.24
C ILE A 538 11.11 30.12 -46.99
N PRO A 539 10.55 31.05 -46.20
CA PRO A 539 9.12 31.09 -45.86
C PRO A 539 8.19 31.14 -47.10
N PHE A 540 8.65 31.77 -48.17
CA PHE A 540 7.94 31.86 -49.46
C PHE A 540 7.96 30.54 -50.25
N GLY A 541 8.97 29.68 -50.07
CA GLY A 541 9.17 28.45 -50.83
C GLY A 541 8.04 27.43 -50.69
N ILE A 542 7.53 27.24 -49.48
CA ILE A 542 6.39 26.35 -49.22
C ILE A 542 5.11 26.89 -49.87
N ALA A 543 4.90 28.21 -49.78
CA ALA A 543 3.74 28.87 -50.34
C ALA A 543 3.75 28.79 -51.88
N ILE A 544 4.93 28.91 -52.49
CA ILE A 544 5.19 28.65 -53.92
C ILE A 544 4.86 27.20 -54.29
N ILE A 545 5.36 26.21 -53.53
CA ILE A 545 5.13 24.79 -53.80
C ILE A 545 3.65 24.43 -53.69
N LYS A 546 2.95 24.92 -52.65
CA LYS A 546 1.50 24.70 -52.45
C LYS A 546 0.68 25.34 -53.57
N ASP A 547 1.01 26.58 -53.97
CA ASP A 547 0.35 27.25 -55.09
C ASP A 547 0.59 26.51 -56.40
N THR A 548 1.83 26.07 -56.64
CA THR A 548 2.20 25.28 -57.83
C THR A 548 1.42 23.95 -57.87
N LYS A 549 1.38 23.19 -56.77
CA LYS A 549 0.65 21.90 -56.72
C LYS A 549 -0.84 22.08 -56.94
N LYS A 550 -1.47 23.04 -56.27
CA LYS A 550 -2.92 23.25 -56.33
C LYS A 550 -3.36 23.92 -57.63
N ASN A 551 -2.73 25.03 -57.99
CA ASN A 551 -3.21 25.89 -59.07
C ASN A 551 -2.55 25.59 -60.40
N VAL A 552 -1.27 25.20 -60.44
CA VAL A 552 -0.60 24.84 -61.69
C VAL A 552 -0.92 23.39 -62.03
N PHE A 553 -0.48 22.43 -61.22
CA PHE A 553 -0.66 21.00 -61.54
C PHE A 553 -2.13 20.54 -61.45
N GLY A 554 -2.88 20.95 -60.43
CA GLY A 554 -4.29 20.57 -60.28
C GLY A 554 -5.17 21.03 -61.44
N LYS A 555 -5.03 22.29 -61.87
CA LYS A 555 -5.80 22.82 -63.02
C LYS A 555 -5.30 22.27 -64.35
N THR A 556 -3.99 22.07 -64.51
CA THR A 556 -3.40 21.41 -65.68
C THR A 556 -3.93 19.99 -65.86
N SER A 557 -3.97 19.21 -64.78
CA SER A 557 -4.51 17.84 -64.81
C SER A 557 -6.00 17.82 -65.16
N LYS A 558 -6.78 18.77 -64.63
CA LYS A 558 -8.21 18.91 -64.95
C LYS A 558 -8.42 19.27 -66.43
N ALA A 559 -7.70 20.26 -66.94
CA ALA A 559 -7.77 20.68 -68.35
C ALA A 559 -7.34 19.55 -69.30
N PHE A 560 -6.29 18.80 -68.95
CA PHE A 560 -5.85 17.64 -69.70
C PHE A 560 -6.92 16.55 -69.76
N LYS A 561 -7.55 16.21 -68.62
CA LYS A 561 -8.63 15.20 -68.56
C LYS A 561 -9.85 15.62 -69.39
N GLU A 562 -10.30 16.87 -69.24
CA GLU A 562 -11.47 17.39 -69.96
C GLU A 562 -11.25 17.42 -71.48
N ALA A 563 -10.06 17.81 -71.94
CA ALA A 563 -9.71 17.81 -73.36
C ALA A 563 -9.53 16.39 -73.91
N LYS A 564 -8.97 15.46 -73.12
CA LYS A 564 -8.84 14.05 -73.51
C LYS A 564 -10.20 13.39 -73.74
N GLU A 565 -11.17 13.69 -72.88
CA GLU A 565 -12.53 13.12 -72.97
C GLU A 565 -13.33 13.67 -74.16
N LYS A 566 -13.10 14.93 -74.55
CA LYS A 566 -13.89 15.59 -75.61
C LYS A 566 -13.26 15.50 -77.00
N GLU A 567 -11.94 15.61 -77.09
CA GLU A 567 -11.25 15.91 -78.35
C GLU A 567 -10.07 14.96 -78.63
N GLY A 568 -9.83 13.98 -77.76
CA GLY A 568 -8.78 12.98 -77.92
C GLY A 568 -7.42 13.36 -77.31
N TRP A 569 -6.43 12.50 -77.49
CA TRP A 569 -5.17 12.58 -76.75
C TRP A 569 -4.25 13.75 -77.17
N PHE A 570 -4.19 14.08 -78.45
CA PHE A 570 -3.31 15.12 -78.96
C PHE A 570 -3.76 16.53 -78.55
N SER A 571 -5.07 16.81 -78.57
CA SER A 571 -5.67 18.04 -78.04
C SER A 571 -5.50 18.14 -76.52
N ALA A 572 -5.55 17.02 -75.80
CA ALA A 572 -5.28 16.98 -74.37
C ALA A 572 -3.87 17.46 -74.00
N ILE A 573 -2.86 17.04 -74.75
CA ILE A 573 -1.46 17.48 -74.53
C ILE A 573 -1.36 19.00 -74.73
N GLY A 574 -1.93 19.54 -75.81
CA GLY A 574 -1.92 20.98 -76.09
C GLY A 574 -2.64 21.79 -75.02
N ALA A 575 -3.84 21.37 -74.61
CA ALA A 575 -4.63 22.03 -73.58
C ALA A 575 -3.94 21.98 -72.20
N GLY A 576 -3.32 20.84 -71.87
CA GLY A 576 -2.50 20.66 -70.67
C GLY A 576 -1.30 21.59 -70.64
N ALA A 577 -0.47 21.60 -71.70
CA ALA A 577 0.70 22.46 -71.78
C ALA A 577 0.35 23.95 -71.71
N THR A 578 -0.68 24.38 -72.43
CA THR A 578 -1.11 25.79 -72.45
C THR A 578 -1.62 26.22 -71.07
N THR A 579 -2.39 25.37 -70.39
CA THR A 579 -2.88 25.64 -69.02
C THR A 579 -1.74 25.66 -68.01
N TYR A 580 -0.76 24.78 -68.17
CA TYR A 580 0.43 24.73 -67.33
C TYR A 580 1.21 26.05 -67.38
N PHE A 581 1.60 26.51 -68.56
CA PHE A 581 2.34 27.77 -68.72
C PHE A 581 1.53 28.98 -68.24
N LYS A 582 0.23 29.03 -68.56
CA LYS A 582 -0.66 30.12 -68.13
C LYS A 582 -0.76 30.21 -66.60
N GLU A 583 -0.90 29.07 -65.90
CA GLU A 583 -0.98 29.08 -64.45
C GLU A 583 0.39 29.28 -63.77
N LEU A 584 1.49 28.94 -64.45
CA LEU A 584 2.86 29.22 -63.99
C LEU A 584 3.16 30.72 -63.99
N ILE A 585 2.82 31.43 -65.08
CA ILE A 585 2.93 32.90 -65.15
C ILE A 585 2.04 33.56 -64.09
N LYS A 586 0.80 33.06 -63.90
CA LYS A 586 -0.08 33.58 -62.85
C LYS A 586 0.44 33.32 -61.44
N ARG A 587 1.13 32.20 -61.20
CA ARG A 587 1.83 31.95 -59.92
C ARG A 587 2.89 33.02 -59.70
N ASP A 588 3.71 33.29 -60.71
CA ASP A 588 4.80 34.26 -60.60
C ASP A 588 4.26 35.69 -60.40
N ILE A 589 3.15 36.05 -61.05
CA ILE A 589 2.42 37.30 -60.77
C ILE A 589 1.85 37.31 -59.33
N ARG A 590 1.29 36.19 -58.84
CA ARG A 590 0.80 36.08 -57.46
C ARG A 590 1.93 36.20 -56.41
N LEU A 591 3.15 35.78 -56.76
CA LEU A 591 4.34 35.96 -55.94
C LEU A 591 4.78 37.43 -55.90
N LEU A 592 4.93 38.05 -57.06
CA LEU A 592 5.37 39.44 -57.20
C LEU A 592 4.36 40.45 -56.63
N THR A 593 3.07 40.10 -56.62
CA THR A 593 2.00 40.95 -56.05
C THR A 593 1.73 40.71 -54.57
N GLY A 594 2.49 39.83 -53.89
CA GLY A 594 2.29 39.50 -52.48
C GLY A 594 0.96 38.76 -52.17
N LYS A 595 0.25 38.28 -53.19
CA LYS A 595 -1.01 37.51 -53.02
C LYS A 595 -0.77 36.08 -52.53
N ILE A 596 0.46 35.58 -52.62
CA ILE A 596 0.90 34.36 -51.92
C ILE A 596 1.44 34.80 -50.56
N SER A 597 0.58 34.65 -49.56
CA SER A 597 0.83 35.08 -48.19
C SER A 597 1.35 33.91 -47.34
N ASP A 598 2.45 34.14 -46.64
CA ASP A 598 3.00 33.24 -45.63
C ASP A 598 2.29 33.38 -44.28
N LYS A 599 1.31 34.30 -44.16
CA LYS A 599 0.54 34.54 -42.93
C LYS A 599 -0.16 33.29 -42.40
N ASN A 600 -0.33 32.22 -43.18
CA ASN A 600 -0.95 30.97 -42.73
C ASN A 600 0.05 29.80 -42.56
N ASN A 601 1.35 30.06 -42.68
CA ASN A 601 2.37 29.03 -42.48
C ASN A 601 2.63 28.79 -40.99
N SER A 602 2.81 27.53 -40.64
CA SER A 602 3.34 27.11 -39.34
C SER A 602 4.81 27.52 -39.23
N ARG A 603 5.24 27.98 -38.04
CA ARG A 603 6.64 28.39 -37.78
C ARG A 603 7.16 27.81 -36.45
N GLY A 604 8.48 27.73 -36.34
CA GLY A 604 9.23 27.29 -35.17
C GLY A 604 9.28 25.77 -34.96
N PRO A 605 10.04 25.29 -33.96
CA PRO A 605 10.30 23.86 -33.74
C PRO A 605 9.05 23.01 -33.53
N THR A 606 7.94 23.62 -33.10
CA THR A 606 6.65 22.93 -32.96
C THR A 606 5.70 23.21 -34.11
N GLN A 607 6.02 24.08 -35.07
CA GLN A 607 5.17 24.37 -36.23
C GLN A 607 3.80 24.97 -35.84
N ILE A 608 3.78 25.91 -34.90
CA ILE A 608 2.54 26.62 -34.50
C ILE A 608 2.10 27.58 -35.60
N LYS A 609 0.79 27.57 -35.90
CA LYS A 609 0.17 28.44 -36.93
C LYS A 609 -0.27 29.81 -36.38
N THR A 610 -0.72 29.84 -35.13
CA THR A 610 -1.29 31.03 -34.50
C THR A 610 -0.79 31.10 -33.06
N VAL A 611 -0.13 32.20 -32.72
CA VAL A 611 0.28 32.48 -31.33
C VAL A 611 -0.97 32.81 -30.51
N PRO A 612 -1.16 32.19 -29.34
CA PRO A 612 -2.27 32.55 -28.45
C PRO A 612 -2.19 34.04 -28.07
N LYS A 613 -3.33 34.74 -28.10
CA LYS A 613 -3.38 36.19 -27.82
C LYS A 613 -2.82 36.57 -26.45
N LYS A 614 -3.03 35.71 -25.45
CA LYS A 614 -2.46 35.91 -24.10
C LYS A 614 -0.94 35.87 -24.12
N ILE A 615 -0.34 34.93 -24.86
CA ILE A 615 1.11 34.83 -25.03
C ILE A 615 1.64 36.03 -25.82
N GLU A 616 1.00 36.39 -26.93
CA GLU A 616 1.40 37.54 -27.75
C GLU A 616 1.42 38.83 -26.90
N LYS A 617 0.37 39.06 -26.10
CA LYS A 617 0.28 40.23 -25.22
C LYS A 617 1.32 40.21 -24.09
N GLU A 618 1.52 39.06 -23.45
CA GLU A 618 2.35 38.94 -22.25
C GLU A 618 3.86 38.87 -22.56
N TYR A 619 4.23 38.29 -23.70
CA TYR A 619 5.63 38.01 -24.06
C TYR A 619 6.10 38.72 -25.33
N GLY A 620 5.22 39.43 -26.05
CA GLY A 620 5.56 40.03 -27.35
C GLY A 620 5.94 38.99 -28.41
N ILE A 621 5.52 37.74 -28.24
CA ILE A 621 5.80 36.65 -29.18
C ILE A 621 4.83 36.78 -30.35
N ASN A 622 5.38 36.80 -31.56
CA ASN A 622 4.64 36.92 -32.80
C ASN A 622 5.26 35.99 -33.86
N LYS A 623 4.74 36.04 -35.09
CA LYS A 623 5.21 35.15 -36.16
C LYS A 623 6.68 35.35 -36.52
N ASP A 624 7.23 36.53 -36.31
CA ASP A 624 8.59 36.86 -36.75
C ASP A 624 9.65 36.38 -35.74
N ASN A 625 9.25 36.12 -34.50
CA ASN A 625 10.16 35.66 -33.46
C ASN A 625 9.82 34.27 -32.87
N ILE A 626 8.71 33.64 -33.29
CA ILE A 626 8.32 32.30 -32.81
C ILE A 626 9.27 31.18 -33.25
N SER A 627 10.14 31.43 -34.23
CA SER A 627 11.17 30.47 -34.64
C SER A 627 12.26 30.26 -33.58
N LYS A 628 12.41 31.21 -32.63
CA LYS A 628 13.32 31.05 -31.49
C LYS A 628 12.80 29.94 -30.57
N PRO A 629 13.63 28.95 -30.19
CA PRO A 629 13.16 27.80 -29.40
C PRO A 629 12.45 28.17 -28.10
N ALA A 630 12.95 29.17 -27.37
CA ALA A 630 12.30 29.65 -26.15
C ALA A 630 10.90 30.25 -26.41
N ASN A 631 10.76 31.06 -27.45
CA ASN A 631 9.46 31.64 -27.83
C ASN A 631 8.48 30.56 -28.30
N ALA A 632 8.97 29.58 -29.06
CA ALA A 632 8.16 28.44 -29.48
C ALA A 632 7.68 27.62 -28.28
N ALA A 633 8.50 27.41 -27.25
CA ALA A 633 8.14 26.71 -26.03
C ALA A 633 6.95 27.38 -25.32
N VAL A 634 7.08 28.68 -25.06
CA VAL A 634 6.04 29.50 -24.41
C VAL A 634 4.76 29.54 -25.25
N ALA A 635 4.87 29.73 -26.57
CA ALA A 635 3.72 29.72 -27.47
C ALA A 635 3.02 28.35 -27.53
N THR A 636 3.80 27.26 -27.50
CA THR A 636 3.26 25.88 -27.49
C THR A 636 2.50 25.64 -26.20
N MET A 637 3.05 26.00 -25.05
CA MET A 637 2.36 25.84 -23.77
C MET A 637 1.07 26.64 -23.71
N GLY A 638 1.08 27.90 -24.16
CA GLY A 638 -0.14 28.70 -24.20
C GLY A 638 -1.21 28.08 -25.11
N PHE A 639 -0.83 27.54 -26.26
CA PHE A 639 -1.76 26.88 -27.17
C PHE A 639 -2.33 25.61 -26.54
N LEU A 640 -1.47 24.75 -25.97
CA LEU A 640 -1.89 23.50 -25.34
C LEU A 640 -2.79 23.75 -24.13
N ALA A 641 -2.54 24.82 -23.36
CA ALA A 641 -3.40 25.23 -22.25
C ALA A 641 -4.80 25.63 -22.72
N GLU A 642 -4.93 26.40 -23.80
CA GLU A 642 -6.23 26.77 -24.38
C GLU A 642 -6.95 25.54 -24.96
N ALA A 643 -6.21 24.67 -25.67
CA ALA A 643 -6.73 23.42 -26.20
C ALA A 643 -7.22 22.46 -25.09
N MET A 644 -6.53 22.41 -23.95
CA MET A 644 -6.95 21.62 -22.79
C MET A 644 -8.26 22.13 -22.19
N VAL A 645 -8.45 23.45 -22.11
CA VAL A 645 -9.74 24.05 -21.69
C VAL A 645 -10.85 23.67 -22.66
N GLU A 646 -10.58 23.73 -23.97
CA GLU A 646 -11.54 23.30 -24.99
C GLU A 646 -11.90 21.81 -24.84
N LEU A 647 -10.91 20.92 -24.67
CA LEU A 647 -11.16 19.50 -24.44
C LEU A 647 -11.99 19.23 -23.19
N LYS A 648 -11.66 19.86 -22.06
CA LYS A 648 -12.43 19.73 -20.81
C LYS A 648 -13.89 20.15 -21.00
N ASN A 649 -14.17 21.16 -21.83
CA ASN A 649 -15.52 21.57 -22.16
C ASN A 649 -16.23 20.57 -23.09
N ARG A 650 -15.52 19.97 -24.04
CA ARG A 650 -16.06 18.95 -24.95
C ARG A 650 -16.35 17.62 -24.24
N ALA A 651 -15.49 17.21 -23.31
CA ALA A 651 -15.66 16.01 -22.50
C ALA A 651 -17.00 15.97 -21.74
N LYS A 652 -17.56 17.14 -21.37
CA LYS A 652 -18.88 17.25 -20.74
C LYS A 652 -20.00 16.61 -21.56
N ASN A 653 -19.85 16.57 -22.88
CA ASN A 653 -20.84 16.03 -23.83
C ASN A 653 -20.25 14.90 -24.70
N ASN A 654 -19.05 14.41 -24.36
CA ASN A 654 -18.38 13.32 -25.09
C ASN A 654 -17.80 12.32 -24.08
N PRO A 655 -18.49 11.19 -23.81
CA PRO A 655 -18.05 10.21 -22.82
C PRO A 655 -16.75 9.49 -23.19
N ASP A 656 -16.35 9.53 -24.47
CA ASP A 656 -15.10 8.91 -24.94
C ASP A 656 -13.86 9.67 -24.46
N ILE A 657 -14.03 10.92 -23.99
CA ILE A 657 -12.97 11.76 -23.42
C ILE A 657 -13.11 11.75 -21.90
N THR A 658 -12.29 10.94 -21.24
CA THR A 658 -12.21 10.82 -19.79
C THR A 658 -11.06 11.67 -19.23
N LYS A 659 -10.95 11.77 -17.90
CA LYS A 659 -9.84 12.47 -17.25
C LYS A 659 -8.50 11.79 -17.54
N GLU A 660 -8.52 10.47 -17.71
CA GLU A 660 -7.38 9.59 -17.89
C GLU A 660 -6.85 9.63 -19.33
N ASN A 661 -7.74 9.75 -20.33
CA ASN A 661 -7.35 9.71 -21.74
C ASN A 661 -7.38 11.08 -22.45
N ARG A 662 -7.84 12.16 -21.80
CA ARG A 662 -7.97 13.49 -22.46
C ARG A 662 -6.68 14.01 -23.09
N MET A 663 -5.50 13.71 -22.53
CA MET A 663 -4.22 14.10 -23.12
C MET A 663 -4.02 13.47 -24.50
N ASP A 664 -4.54 12.26 -24.71
CA ASP A 664 -4.49 11.53 -25.98
C ASP A 664 -5.40 12.14 -27.05
N TYR A 665 -6.32 13.04 -26.69
CA TYR A 665 -7.14 13.79 -27.65
C TYR A 665 -6.54 15.17 -28.01
N LEU A 666 -5.51 15.62 -27.30
CA LEU A 666 -4.98 16.98 -27.43
C LEU A 666 -4.37 17.24 -28.81
N HIS A 667 -3.74 16.24 -29.43
CA HIS A 667 -3.17 16.38 -30.78
C HIS A 667 -4.25 16.64 -31.84
N TYR A 668 -5.50 16.19 -31.66
CA TYR A 668 -6.56 16.47 -32.62
C TYR A 668 -6.85 17.97 -32.70
N ILE A 669 -6.83 18.68 -31.57
CA ILE A 669 -6.98 20.15 -31.58
C ILE A 669 -5.72 20.78 -32.17
N TYR A 670 -4.54 20.30 -31.76
CA TYR A 670 -3.26 20.77 -32.27
C TYR A 670 -3.14 20.73 -33.81
N MET A 671 -3.53 19.59 -34.39
CA MET A 671 -3.47 19.34 -35.83
C MET A 671 -4.60 20.03 -36.62
N GLY A 672 -5.59 20.60 -35.93
CA GLY A 672 -6.79 21.19 -36.54
C GLY A 672 -7.85 20.16 -36.95
N SER A 673 -7.78 18.94 -36.40
CA SER A 673 -8.73 17.84 -36.59
C SER A 673 -9.84 17.82 -35.51
N THR A 674 -10.20 18.97 -34.94
CA THR A 674 -11.25 19.09 -33.91
C THR A 674 -12.62 18.55 -34.36
N HIS A 675 -12.87 18.49 -35.68
CA HIS A 675 -14.08 17.90 -36.24
C HIS A 675 -14.20 16.40 -35.93
N GLU A 676 -13.08 15.67 -35.81
CA GLU A 676 -13.09 14.25 -35.43
C GLU A 676 -13.53 14.05 -33.98
N ILE A 677 -13.13 14.95 -33.08
CA ILE A 677 -13.63 14.99 -31.70
C ILE A 677 -15.13 15.31 -31.69
N LYS A 678 -15.54 16.34 -32.46
CA LYS A 678 -16.95 16.78 -32.53
C LYS A 678 -17.86 15.66 -33.03
N ASN A 679 -17.41 14.91 -34.05
CA ASN A 679 -18.17 13.85 -34.69
C ASN A 679 -18.00 12.50 -33.99
N ARG A 680 -17.22 12.42 -32.90
CA ARG A 680 -16.88 11.17 -32.18
C ARG A 680 -16.26 10.10 -33.08
N THR A 681 -15.46 10.52 -34.06
CA THR A 681 -14.70 9.62 -34.95
C THR A 681 -13.21 9.56 -34.59
N ALA A 682 -12.78 10.38 -33.63
CA ALA A 682 -11.41 10.37 -33.12
C ALA A 682 -11.09 9.00 -32.49
N THR A 683 -9.96 8.40 -32.87
CA THR A 683 -9.50 7.10 -32.38
C THR A 683 -8.02 7.23 -31.94
N PRO A 684 -7.76 7.79 -30.75
CA PRO A 684 -6.40 8.07 -30.29
C PRO A 684 -5.45 6.87 -30.39
N ASP A 685 -5.91 5.68 -29.98
CA ASP A 685 -5.09 4.45 -29.98
C ASP A 685 -4.62 4.00 -31.38
N LYS A 686 -5.32 4.43 -32.44
CA LYS A 686 -4.97 4.12 -33.84
C LYS A 686 -4.19 5.25 -34.51
N ASN A 687 -3.98 6.37 -33.83
CA ASN A 687 -3.37 7.56 -34.41
C ASN A 687 -1.84 7.45 -34.44
N ILE A 688 -1.27 7.47 -35.65
CA ILE A 688 0.19 7.34 -35.84
C ILE A 688 0.96 8.50 -35.20
N TYR A 689 0.43 9.73 -35.28
CA TYR A 689 1.06 10.92 -34.69
C TYR A 689 1.14 10.78 -33.17
N LEU A 690 0.05 10.35 -32.53
CA LEU A 690 0.04 10.12 -31.08
C LEU A 690 0.99 9.00 -30.67
N ARG A 691 1.07 7.91 -31.45
CA ARG A 691 2.02 6.82 -31.18
C ARG A 691 3.46 7.31 -31.23
N GLN A 692 3.83 8.08 -32.26
CA GLN A 692 5.17 8.68 -32.35
C GLN A 692 5.44 9.66 -31.21
N LEU A 693 4.45 10.48 -30.87
CA LEU A 693 4.53 11.39 -29.72
C LEU A 693 4.82 10.62 -28.43
N LYS A 694 4.06 9.55 -28.15
CA LYS A 694 4.25 8.68 -26.98
C LYS A 694 5.62 8.01 -26.94
N GLU A 695 6.22 7.68 -28.10
CA GLU A 695 7.60 7.20 -28.15
C GLU A 695 8.60 8.28 -27.73
N TYR A 696 8.44 9.52 -28.20
CA TYR A 696 9.29 10.64 -27.75
C TYR A 696 9.14 10.93 -26.26
N LEU A 697 7.94 10.77 -25.69
CA LEU A 697 7.71 10.95 -24.25
C LEU A 697 8.48 9.96 -23.36
N LYS A 698 9.04 8.89 -23.91
CA LYS A 698 9.90 7.94 -23.19
C LYS A 698 11.33 8.45 -23.01
N GLY A 699 11.78 9.40 -23.83
CA GLY A 699 13.14 9.96 -23.78
C GLY A 699 13.26 11.26 -22.98
N ILE A 700 12.28 11.53 -22.09
CA ILE A 700 12.22 12.75 -21.27
C ILE A 700 11.75 12.43 -19.85
N ASN A 701 12.49 12.93 -18.88
CA ASN A 701 12.13 12.94 -17.46
C ASN A 701 11.86 14.35 -16.97
N ILE A 702 10.80 14.51 -16.17
CA ILE A 702 10.58 15.76 -15.43
C ILE A 702 10.85 15.45 -13.97
N TYR A 703 11.72 16.22 -13.37
CA TYR A 703 11.96 16.24 -11.95
C TYR A 703 11.26 17.47 -11.35
N GLN A 704 10.54 17.32 -10.26
CA GLN A 704 9.88 18.42 -9.57
C GLN A 704 10.42 18.55 -8.15
N ARG A 705 10.55 19.79 -7.67
CA ARG A 705 11.01 20.03 -6.30
C ARG A 705 9.96 19.55 -5.29
N VAL A 706 10.37 18.78 -4.29
CA VAL A 706 9.53 18.45 -3.13
C VAL A 706 9.69 19.54 -2.07
N SER A 707 8.59 20.00 -1.48
CA SER A 707 8.61 21.07 -0.47
C SER A 707 9.39 20.62 0.78
N PHE A 708 10.33 21.43 1.25
CA PHE A 708 11.03 21.27 2.53
C PHE A 708 10.27 21.97 3.66
#